data_AF-A0A067TSV3-F1
#
_entry.id   AF-A0A067TSV3-F1
#
_cell.length_a   1.000
_cell.length_b   1.000
_cell.length_c   1.000
_cell.angle_alpha   90.00
_cell.angle_beta   90.00
_cell.angle_gamma   90.00
#
_symmetry.space_group_name_H-M   'P 1'
#
loop_
_entity.id
_entity.type
_entity.pdbx_description
1 polymer ?
#
loop_
_entity_poly.entity_id
_entity_poly.type
_entity_poly.pdbx_seq_one_letter_code
_entity_poly.pdbx_strand_id
1 'polypeptide(L)'
;MTLRQLAFYDHRNVIFISLATVTSALAVRPDSTLLPLVATLSILLVYSPFLFRSYQANRSLNILLTWISLSVGSPLSRLHASLEALSTPGGSIVALFASSAILSSVTLATLWAATKFHAQSTSAWGQITLFPALWATVWCTVSYLNPVGHLATWSVANNTDAYSWIIPYFGPTSTDWITGAWAVVISQSVGSWYIGLQDPEDDEDDLLHPQLNHNKPPANNIKATKLLALFLTLLTIPSFLLPNLPLPASLSTVDISTPLTVGCILPSYQRYKRHVLTFEDYMAETVTIASRAKIILWPEGAVVFHSAKERDEAFEKVQNISQKVYIGISFEEVISDPSDPTGRQSLIQTGLAVVSSFSDMPHHIYYKRHLVPVAESYRLRRSTLPPTISDLHLPRPKYVKPEDWAPTPNNSRTVPITSSICLDFAAPSPFAELDSRPALILAPARTWDITVGYAMWLQAKQRAEELGTTVLWCDGGEGGVSGVAGNGYGEVTQVGSGTWVRTIGVQYPFDTRQTLFARFGDLVLILFWVSALATSSHSTTNSPQSKLAQSLRGSLRNLTWKAPHPADLSRRVFQRKRVLSKEPPTIKEDSFEDYLFVTREDIDPCSQPASTLDINLGAEPTITEHSVPTQVRSFGHLTGNSSNPSAIPPSELPPLIIPDSLARLSSYTAKTLTASESSPTFTEFAHITSSFPQPPSHIPIATKLSVEISSPRPLRTDPINYTRNTPLFASPISEVKPGSIASAQRIRSRAKDFFRIPSILSSWKSKPKASIMYAGKRSDVVDFGGEMDYSNVKWFQEAPPRPPPPPEQPSGPHYTPSPHVIDQNEGFEYALTAAPNVLYQRYKQYGQLGVLGWCSEFSELIDSLKDLGISGNMFVTTRTQALKTCEEILQLKMEDVKMQLVIMFLNSQVARLRRFLDAERTWSDYPDPHFPLEPK
;
A
#
# COMPACT_ATOMS: atom_id res chain seq x y z
N MET A 1 -42.03 -0.03 24.52
CA MET A 1 -40.92 -0.98 24.29
C MET A 1 -39.63 -0.20 24.39
N THR A 2 -38.77 -0.49 25.36
CA THR A 2 -37.51 0.26 25.53
C THR A 2 -36.51 -0.19 24.47
N LEU A 3 -35.62 0.70 24.02
CA LEU A 3 -34.54 0.36 23.08
C LEU A 3 -33.70 -0.83 23.60
N ARG A 4 -33.50 -0.90 24.92
CA ARG A 4 -32.83 -2.00 25.63
C ARG A 4 -33.51 -3.35 25.37
N GLN A 5 -34.84 -3.40 25.43
CA GLN A 5 -35.60 -4.63 25.20
C GLN A 5 -35.45 -5.09 23.75
N LEU A 6 -35.65 -4.18 22.80
CA LEU A 6 -35.54 -4.47 21.37
C LEU A 6 -34.13 -4.95 20.97
N ALA A 7 -33.10 -4.24 21.44
CA ALA A 7 -31.71 -4.47 21.06
C ALA A 7 -31.11 -5.75 21.63
N PHE A 8 -31.46 -6.13 22.86
CA PHE A 8 -30.80 -7.23 23.57
C PHE A 8 -31.65 -8.48 23.77
N TYR A 9 -32.99 -8.37 23.67
CA TYR A 9 -33.90 -9.49 23.88
C TYR A 9 -34.56 -9.93 22.58
N ASP A 10 -35.32 -9.07 21.91
CA ASP A 10 -36.21 -9.50 20.83
C ASP A 10 -35.47 -9.79 19.52
N HIS A 11 -34.52 -8.91 19.14
CA HIS A 11 -33.83 -8.99 17.85
C HIS A 11 -32.30 -8.93 17.96
N ARG A 12 -31.75 -9.39 19.08
CA ARG A 12 -30.31 -9.32 19.38
C ARG A 12 -29.41 -9.74 18.22
N ASN A 13 -29.57 -10.97 17.73
CA ASN A 13 -28.67 -11.49 16.69
C ASN A 13 -28.77 -10.68 15.41
N VAL A 14 -29.98 -10.31 14.98
CA VAL A 14 -30.19 -9.51 13.77
C VAL A 14 -29.53 -8.14 13.90
N ILE A 15 -29.71 -7.47 15.04
CA ILE A 15 -29.17 -6.14 15.29
C ILE A 15 -27.64 -6.17 15.36
N PHE A 16 -27.06 -7.05 16.18
CA PHE A 16 -25.60 -7.13 16.33
C PHE A 16 -24.88 -7.56 15.05
N ILE A 17 -25.42 -8.54 14.32
CA ILE A 17 -24.85 -8.99 13.04
C ILE A 17 -24.96 -7.88 12.00
N SER A 18 -26.10 -7.19 11.90
CA SER A 18 -26.26 -6.08 10.95
C SER A 18 -25.33 -4.92 11.27
N LEU A 19 -25.23 -4.54 12.55
CA LEU A 19 -24.29 -3.51 13.01
C LEU A 19 -22.84 -3.92 12.72
N ALA A 20 -22.44 -5.16 13.00
CA ALA A 20 -21.10 -5.66 12.70
C ALA A 20 -20.79 -5.60 11.19
N THR A 21 -21.74 -5.92 10.30
CA THR A 21 -21.56 -5.78 8.85
C THR A 21 -21.29 -4.32 8.47
N VAL A 22 -22.11 -3.39 8.96
CA VAL A 22 -22.01 -1.97 8.60
C VAL A 22 -20.75 -1.34 9.17
N THR A 23 -20.43 -1.59 10.44
CA THR A 23 -19.27 -0.97 11.06
C THR A 23 -17.97 -1.63 10.58
N SER A 24 -17.93 -2.92 10.26
CA SER A 24 -16.73 -3.55 9.66
C SER A 24 -16.40 -2.98 8.28
N ALA A 25 -17.41 -2.64 7.47
CA ALA A 25 -17.20 -1.96 6.19
C ALA A 25 -16.51 -0.59 6.36
N LEU A 26 -16.73 0.08 7.49
CA LEU A 26 -16.07 1.35 7.83
C LEU A 26 -14.72 1.14 8.52
N ALA A 27 -14.56 0.08 9.31
CA ALA A 27 -13.36 -0.21 10.08
C ALA A 27 -12.18 -0.70 9.23
N VAL A 28 -12.44 -1.43 8.15
CA VAL A 28 -11.39 -2.03 7.29
C VAL A 28 -11.09 -1.18 6.05
N ARG A 29 -11.59 0.06 6.02
CA ARG A 29 -11.27 1.00 4.94
C ARG A 29 -9.76 1.24 4.86
N PRO A 30 -9.21 1.51 3.67
CA PRO A 30 -7.79 1.82 3.52
C PRO A 30 -7.34 3.07 4.32
N ASP A 31 -8.28 3.99 4.58
CA ASP A 31 -8.13 5.20 5.39
C ASP A 31 -8.69 5.04 6.81
N SER A 32 -8.70 3.81 7.36
CA SER A 32 -9.29 3.52 8.66
C SER A 32 -8.73 4.44 9.75
N THR A 33 -9.64 5.12 10.44
CA THR A 33 -9.32 5.88 11.66
C THR A 33 -9.62 5.03 12.89
N LEU A 34 -9.18 5.49 14.05
CA LEU A 34 -9.40 4.82 15.33
C LEU A 34 -10.90 4.55 15.61
N LEU A 35 -11.79 5.50 15.28
CA LEU A 35 -13.17 5.49 15.74
C LEU A 35 -14.03 4.34 15.14
N PRO A 36 -14.10 4.10 13.81
CA PRO A 36 -14.89 3.00 13.26
C PRO A 36 -14.41 1.62 13.73
N LEU A 37 -13.10 1.47 13.91
CA LEU A 37 -12.50 0.23 14.40
C LEU A 37 -12.86 -0.01 15.88
N VAL A 38 -12.67 1.00 16.74
CA VAL A 38 -13.10 0.96 18.15
C VAL A 38 -14.60 0.65 18.27
N ALA A 39 -15.44 1.28 17.45
CA ALA A 39 -16.89 1.03 17.46
C ALA A 39 -17.21 -0.43 17.09
N THR A 40 -16.60 -0.94 16.02
CA THR A 40 -16.79 -2.34 15.57
C THR A 40 -16.36 -3.34 16.65
N LEU A 41 -15.18 -3.14 17.23
CA LEU A 41 -14.68 -4.01 18.30
C LEU A 41 -15.54 -3.92 19.56
N SER A 42 -16.05 -2.74 19.91
CA SER A 42 -16.98 -2.57 21.03
C SER A 42 -18.26 -3.36 20.83
N ILE A 43 -18.87 -3.30 19.64
CA ILE A 43 -20.07 -4.07 19.27
C ILE A 43 -19.79 -5.57 19.39
N LEU A 44 -18.66 -6.03 18.84
CA LEU A 44 -18.27 -7.43 18.88
C LEU A 44 -17.98 -7.92 20.31
N LEU A 45 -17.36 -7.09 21.16
CA LEU A 45 -17.11 -7.41 22.57
C LEU A 45 -18.39 -7.45 23.40
N VAL A 46 -19.36 -6.57 23.15
CA VAL A 46 -20.69 -6.65 23.79
C VAL A 46 -21.43 -7.91 23.33
N TYR A 47 -21.25 -8.32 22.07
CA TYR A 47 -21.91 -9.50 21.52
C TYR A 47 -21.25 -10.82 21.90
N SER A 48 -19.94 -10.83 22.18
CA SER A 48 -19.14 -12.05 22.36
C SER A 48 -19.66 -12.99 23.47
N PRO A 49 -20.15 -12.52 24.64
CA PRO A 49 -20.68 -13.41 25.67
C PRO A 49 -21.94 -14.15 25.21
N PHE A 50 -22.74 -13.53 24.33
CA PHE A 50 -23.90 -14.18 23.74
C PHE A 50 -23.49 -15.14 22.62
N LEU A 51 -22.49 -14.76 21.83
CA LEU A 51 -22.02 -15.52 20.69
C LEU A 51 -21.34 -16.84 21.10
N PHE A 52 -20.60 -16.86 22.22
CA PHE A 52 -19.77 -18.00 22.60
C PHE A 52 -20.31 -18.85 23.77
N ARG A 53 -21.47 -18.51 24.36
CA ARG A 53 -22.03 -19.27 25.50
C ARG A 53 -22.46 -20.68 25.08
N SER A 54 -22.05 -21.69 25.84
CA SER A 54 -22.28 -23.11 25.51
C SER A 54 -23.75 -23.54 25.46
N TYR A 55 -24.66 -22.81 26.12
CA TYR A 55 -26.06 -23.24 26.31
C TYR A 55 -27.02 -22.82 25.16
N GLN A 56 -26.57 -22.05 24.17
CA GLN A 56 -27.46 -21.61 23.08
C GLN A 56 -27.61 -22.66 21.98
N ALA A 57 -28.84 -23.04 21.66
CA ALA A 57 -29.16 -24.02 20.61
C ALA A 57 -28.60 -23.67 19.23
N ASN A 58 -28.51 -22.37 18.89
CA ASN A 58 -28.08 -21.87 17.58
C ASN A 58 -26.68 -21.24 17.59
N ARG A 59 -25.80 -21.65 18.52
CA ARG A 59 -24.47 -21.05 18.70
C ARG A 59 -23.63 -21.06 17.41
N SER A 60 -23.48 -22.23 16.78
CA SER A 60 -22.67 -22.39 15.57
C SER A 60 -23.21 -21.55 14.41
N LEU A 61 -24.54 -21.48 14.26
CA LEU A 61 -25.21 -20.67 13.25
C LEU A 61 -24.92 -19.17 13.47
N ASN A 62 -25.02 -18.67 14.69
CA ASN A 62 -24.75 -17.25 14.98
C ASN A 62 -23.28 -16.90 14.74
N ILE A 63 -22.34 -17.79 15.10
CA ILE A 63 -20.90 -17.62 14.80
C ILE A 63 -20.68 -17.57 13.29
N LEU A 64 -21.29 -18.50 12.53
CA LEU A 64 -21.20 -18.54 11.07
C LEU A 64 -21.77 -17.27 10.43
N LEU A 65 -22.95 -16.81 10.87
CA LEU A 65 -23.57 -15.60 10.35
C LEU A 65 -22.76 -14.34 10.66
N THR A 66 -22.18 -14.26 11.86
CA THR A 66 -21.27 -13.15 12.22
C THR A 66 -20.01 -13.19 11.36
N TRP A 67 -19.44 -14.38 11.14
CA TRP A 67 -18.29 -14.55 10.26
C TRP A 67 -18.59 -14.11 8.82
N ILE A 68 -19.72 -14.55 8.24
CA ILE A 68 -20.16 -14.13 6.91
C ILE A 68 -20.36 -12.60 6.88
N SER A 69 -21.01 -12.04 7.90
CA SER A 69 -21.25 -10.61 8.03
C SER A 69 -19.95 -9.79 8.00
N LEU A 70 -18.95 -10.16 8.80
CA LEU A 70 -17.63 -9.49 8.79
C LEU A 70 -16.90 -9.71 7.45
N SER A 71 -17.02 -10.92 6.89
CA SER A 71 -16.37 -11.29 5.62
C SER A 71 -16.95 -10.51 4.44
N VAL A 72 -18.25 -10.20 4.46
CA VAL A 72 -18.95 -9.39 3.44
C VAL A 72 -18.78 -7.89 3.69
N GLY A 73 -18.79 -7.45 4.96
CA GLY A 73 -18.65 -6.04 5.31
C GLY A 73 -17.29 -5.47 4.91
N SER A 74 -16.20 -6.16 5.28
CA SER A 74 -14.83 -5.64 5.10
C SER A 74 -14.45 -5.33 3.62
N PRO A 75 -14.76 -6.20 2.64
CA PRO A 75 -14.46 -5.97 1.22
C PRO A 75 -15.17 -4.78 0.58
N LEU A 76 -16.33 -4.36 1.10
CA LEU A 76 -17.15 -3.33 0.46
C LEU A 76 -16.38 -2.01 0.27
N SER A 77 -15.50 -1.68 1.22
CA SER A 77 -14.66 -0.50 1.14
C SER A 77 -13.52 -0.58 0.12
N ARG A 78 -13.18 -1.79 -0.34
CA ARG A 78 -12.04 -2.08 -1.23
C ARG A 78 -12.49 -2.62 -2.59
N LEU A 79 -13.80 -2.69 -2.82
CA LEU A 79 -14.36 -3.34 -4.00
C LEU A 79 -13.85 -2.67 -5.28
N HIS A 80 -13.88 -1.33 -5.34
CA HIS A 80 -13.43 -0.58 -6.51
C HIS A 80 -11.97 -0.88 -6.85
N ALA A 81 -11.04 -0.64 -5.92
CA ALA A 81 -9.62 -0.93 -6.08
C ALA A 81 -9.33 -2.40 -6.44
N SER A 82 -10.16 -3.33 -5.97
CA SER A 82 -9.97 -4.76 -6.27
C SER A 82 -10.38 -5.12 -7.69
N LEU A 83 -11.40 -4.47 -8.26
CA LEU A 83 -11.88 -4.78 -9.62
C LEU A 83 -10.79 -4.59 -10.67
N GLU A 84 -9.85 -3.67 -10.41
CA GLU A 84 -8.75 -3.31 -11.30
C GLU A 84 -7.41 -3.97 -10.91
N ALA A 85 -7.35 -4.67 -9.77
CA ALA A 85 -6.10 -5.23 -9.23
C ALA A 85 -5.59 -6.49 -9.98
N LEU A 86 -6.48 -7.26 -10.60
CA LEU A 86 -6.12 -8.45 -11.39
C LEU A 86 -6.73 -8.36 -12.79
N SER A 87 -6.15 -9.10 -13.72
CA SER A 87 -6.65 -9.21 -15.11
C SER A 87 -8.10 -9.71 -15.19
N THR A 88 -8.59 -10.42 -14.17
CA THR A 88 -9.98 -10.88 -14.09
C THR A 88 -10.68 -10.30 -12.86
N PRO A 89 -11.69 -9.41 -13.04
CA PRO A 89 -12.39 -8.79 -11.92
C PRO A 89 -13.04 -9.81 -10.97
N GLY A 90 -13.55 -10.92 -11.52
CA GLY A 90 -14.11 -12.01 -10.73
C GLY A 90 -13.07 -12.69 -9.82
N GLY A 91 -11.85 -12.90 -10.32
CA GLY A 91 -10.75 -13.42 -9.54
C GLY A 91 -10.38 -12.51 -8.37
N SER A 92 -10.37 -11.19 -8.60
CA SER A 92 -10.10 -10.20 -7.55
C SER A 92 -11.15 -10.20 -6.44
N ILE A 93 -12.43 -10.23 -6.80
CA ILE A 93 -13.52 -10.28 -5.82
C ILE A 93 -13.41 -11.55 -4.96
N VAL A 94 -13.13 -12.69 -5.58
CA VAL A 94 -12.96 -13.97 -4.86
C VAL A 94 -11.75 -13.90 -3.93
N ALA A 95 -10.61 -13.37 -4.39
CA ALA A 95 -9.42 -13.21 -3.57
C ALA A 95 -9.65 -12.24 -2.40
N LEU A 96 -10.35 -11.13 -2.64
CA LEU A 96 -10.71 -10.15 -1.61
C LEU A 96 -11.66 -10.76 -0.57
N PHE A 97 -12.68 -11.50 -1.01
CA PHE A 97 -13.59 -12.18 -0.09
C PHE A 97 -12.87 -13.27 0.70
N ALA A 98 -12.01 -14.07 0.07
CA ALA A 98 -11.24 -15.13 0.72
C ALA A 98 -10.29 -14.56 1.79
N SER A 99 -9.54 -13.50 1.46
CA SER A 99 -8.66 -12.84 2.44
C SER A 99 -9.47 -12.23 3.59
N SER A 100 -10.55 -11.51 3.30
CA SER A 100 -11.48 -10.99 4.31
C SER A 100 -12.06 -12.08 5.22
N ALA A 101 -12.39 -13.24 4.65
CA ALA A 101 -12.92 -14.38 5.39
C ALA A 101 -11.88 -15.00 6.34
N ILE A 102 -10.62 -15.07 5.92
CA ILE A 102 -9.51 -15.51 6.77
C ILE A 102 -9.32 -14.52 7.93
N LEU A 103 -9.23 -13.23 7.65
CA LEU A 103 -9.03 -12.19 8.67
C LEU A 103 -10.21 -12.08 9.65
N SER A 104 -11.43 -12.27 9.15
CA SER A 104 -12.65 -12.35 9.98
C SER A 104 -12.61 -13.58 10.90
N SER A 105 -12.06 -14.70 10.45
CA SER A 105 -11.85 -15.90 11.28
C SER A 105 -10.85 -15.64 12.40
N VAL A 106 -9.73 -14.98 12.09
CA VAL A 106 -8.73 -14.57 13.09
C VAL A 106 -9.35 -13.63 14.12
N THR A 107 -10.13 -12.65 13.68
CA THR A 107 -10.86 -11.71 14.55
C THR A 107 -11.79 -12.44 15.52
N LEU A 108 -12.62 -13.36 15.02
CA LEU A 108 -13.53 -14.14 15.86
C LEU A 108 -12.79 -15.11 16.81
N ALA A 109 -11.67 -15.68 16.38
CA ALA A 109 -10.82 -16.51 17.23
C ALA A 109 -10.22 -15.71 18.39
N THR A 110 -9.74 -14.48 18.13
CA THR A 110 -9.24 -13.56 19.15
C THR A 110 -10.33 -13.19 20.15
N LEU A 111 -11.55 -12.87 19.67
CA LEU A 111 -12.70 -12.59 20.53
C LEU A 111 -13.11 -13.80 21.38
N TRP A 112 -13.09 -15.00 20.79
CA TRP A 112 -13.36 -16.25 21.51
C TRP A 112 -12.33 -16.48 22.62
N ALA A 113 -11.03 -16.34 22.30
CA ALA A 113 -9.95 -16.48 23.27
C ALA A 113 -10.09 -15.48 24.41
N ALA A 114 -10.28 -14.20 24.08
CA ALA A 114 -10.48 -13.14 25.06
C ALA A 114 -11.69 -13.42 25.97
N THR A 115 -12.82 -13.85 25.40
CA THR A 115 -14.03 -14.18 26.17
C THR A 115 -13.79 -15.37 27.11
N LYS A 116 -13.08 -16.40 26.64
CA LYS A 116 -12.76 -17.60 27.43
C LYS A 116 -11.80 -17.29 28.59
N PHE A 117 -10.74 -16.54 28.33
CA PHE A 117 -9.76 -16.16 29.34
C PHE A 117 -10.30 -15.10 30.31
N HIS A 118 -11.16 -14.19 29.84
CA HIS A 118 -11.84 -13.23 30.71
C HIS A 118 -12.69 -13.95 31.76
N ALA A 119 -13.38 -15.04 31.40
CA ALA A 119 -14.14 -15.86 32.34
C ALA A 119 -13.27 -16.61 33.37
N GLN A 120 -11.97 -16.79 33.09
CA GLN A 120 -11.03 -17.48 33.99
C GLN A 120 -10.23 -16.50 34.87
N SER A 121 -10.08 -15.25 34.44
CA SER A 121 -9.31 -14.25 35.17
C SER A 121 -10.07 -13.75 36.40
N THR A 122 -9.41 -13.74 37.56
CA THR A 122 -9.96 -13.20 38.81
C THR A 122 -9.63 -11.72 39.01
N SER A 123 -8.60 -11.20 38.32
CA SER A 123 -8.18 -9.81 38.44
C SER A 123 -9.00 -8.89 37.54
N ALA A 124 -9.64 -7.88 38.11
CA ALA A 124 -10.36 -6.85 37.36
C ALA A 124 -9.46 -6.10 36.37
N TRP A 125 -8.19 -5.82 36.73
CA TRP A 125 -7.25 -5.15 35.84
C TRP A 125 -6.79 -6.08 34.70
N GLY A 126 -6.48 -7.34 35.03
CA GLY A 126 -6.14 -8.34 34.01
C GLY A 126 -7.29 -8.54 33.02
N GLN A 127 -8.53 -8.58 33.51
CA GLN A 127 -9.73 -8.71 32.67
C GLN A 127 -9.89 -7.59 31.63
N ILE A 128 -9.57 -6.33 31.97
CA ILE A 128 -9.72 -5.20 31.04
C ILE A 128 -8.50 -4.99 30.13
N THR A 129 -7.31 -5.45 30.53
CA THR A 129 -6.06 -5.29 29.75
C THR A 129 -5.72 -6.51 28.88
N LEU A 130 -6.36 -7.65 29.12
CA LEU A 130 -6.17 -8.88 28.36
C LEU A 130 -6.56 -8.76 26.89
N PHE A 131 -7.76 -8.25 26.57
CA PHE A 131 -8.19 -8.11 25.18
C PHE A 131 -7.29 -7.14 24.39
N PRO A 132 -6.92 -5.94 24.90
CA PRO A 132 -5.94 -5.07 24.25
C PRO A 132 -4.61 -5.75 23.93
N ALA A 133 -4.06 -6.50 24.88
CA ALA A 133 -2.80 -7.24 24.69
C ALA A 133 -2.94 -8.33 23.62
N LEU A 134 -4.03 -9.11 23.66
CA LEU A 134 -4.34 -10.13 22.64
C LEU A 134 -4.50 -9.52 21.26
N TRP A 135 -5.25 -8.40 21.15
CA TRP A 135 -5.50 -7.71 19.90
C TRP A 135 -4.21 -7.22 19.25
N ALA A 136 -3.40 -6.47 20.00
CA ALA A 136 -2.10 -5.98 19.54
C ALA A 136 -1.17 -7.13 19.11
N THR A 137 -1.11 -8.21 19.91
CA THR A 137 -0.27 -9.38 19.58
C THR A 137 -0.71 -10.06 18.30
N VAL A 138 -2.02 -10.25 18.11
CA VAL A 138 -2.55 -10.93 16.93
C VAL A 138 -2.28 -10.11 15.67
N TRP A 139 -2.52 -8.80 15.68
CA TRP A 139 -2.32 -7.99 14.46
C TRP A 139 -0.86 -7.70 14.15
N CYS A 140 -0.01 -7.58 15.17
CA CYS A 140 1.43 -7.65 14.98
C CYS A 140 1.82 -8.98 14.33
N THR A 141 1.36 -10.12 14.85
CA THR A 141 1.70 -11.43 14.27
C THR A 141 1.20 -11.57 12.83
N VAL A 142 -0.04 -11.14 12.56
CA VAL A 142 -0.62 -11.19 11.22
C VAL A 142 0.16 -10.31 10.26
N SER A 143 0.65 -9.12 10.66
CA SER A 143 1.44 -8.28 9.75
C SER A 143 2.80 -8.89 9.38
N TYR A 144 3.42 -9.69 10.26
CA TYR A 144 4.63 -10.46 9.92
C TYR A 144 4.35 -11.67 9.02
N LEU A 145 3.19 -12.31 9.16
CA LEU A 145 2.83 -13.49 8.38
C LEU A 145 2.20 -13.15 7.03
N ASN A 146 1.57 -11.98 6.92
CA ASN A 146 0.85 -11.55 5.74
C ASN A 146 1.82 -10.93 4.72
N PRO A 147 1.87 -11.41 3.46
CA PRO A 147 2.78 -10.86 2.48
C PRO A 147 2.48 -9.41 2.06
N VAL A 148 1.29 -8.88 2.35
CA VAL A 148 0.97 -7.44 2.19
C VAL A 148 1.11 -6.63 3.48
N GLY A 149 1.70 -7.24 4.52
CA GLY A 149 1.97 -6.61 5.81
C GLY A 149 0.74 -5.96 6.44
N HIS A 150 0.85 -4.67 6.80
CA HIS A 150 -0.19 -3.91 7.50
C HIS A 150 -1.39 -3.49 6.63
N LEU A 151 -1.34 -3.59 5.30
CA LEU A 151 -2.44 -3.11 4.43
C LEU A 151 -3.74 -3.92 4.56
N ALA A 152 -3.62 -5.18 4.94
CA ALA A 152 -4.75 -6.08 5.11
C ALA A 152 -4.90 -6.55 6.57
N THR A 153 -4.53 -5.71 7.54
CA THR A 153 -4.83 -5.95 8.95
C THR A 153 -6.01 -5.11 9.41
N TRP A 154 -6.60 -5.48 10.55
CA TRP A 154 -7.56 -4.62 11.26
C TRP A 154 -6.80 -3.68 12.21
N SER A 155 -5.80 -2.99 11.67
CA SER A 155 -5.03 -1.98 12.37
C SER A 155 -5.44 -0.59 11.88
N VAL A 156 -5.18 0.43 12.68
CA VAL A 156 -5.44 1.82 12.31
C VAL A 156 -4.39 2.26 11.31
N ALA A 157 -4.80 2.62 10.09
CA ALA A 157 -3.89 3.10 9.07
C ALA A 157 -3.60 4.61 9.23
N ASN A 158 -4.63 5.39 9.58
CA ASN A 158 -4.48 6.82 9.82
C ASN A 158 -4.40 7.11 11.31
N ASN A 159 -3.19 7.33 11.80
CA ASN A 159 -2.96 7.67 13.19
C ASN A 159 -3.60 9.01 13.51
N THR A 160 -4.62 8.98 14.38
CA THR A 160 -5.22 10.19 14.93
C THR A 160 -4.20 10.97 15.73
N ASP A 161 -4.18 12.29 15.58
CA ASP A 161 -3.17 13.17 16.19
C ASP A 161 -3.04 13.00 17.72
N ALA A 162 -4.11 12.60 18.41
CA ALA A 162 -4.11 12.45 19.87
C ALA A 162 -3.10 11.42 20.42
N TYR A 163 -2.75 10.39 19.63
CA TYR A 163 -1.86 9.31 20.04
C TYR A 163 -0.61 9.15 19.16
N SER A 164 -0.43 10.03 18.16
CA SER A 164 0.70 9.94 17.22
C SER A 164 2.07 10.04 17.91
N TRP A 165 2.14 10.77 19.03
CA TRP A 165 3.36 10.93 19.82
C TRP A 165 3.94 9.61 20.36
N ILE A 166 3.15 8.55 20.44
CA ILE A 166 3.52 7.23 20.98
C ILE A 166 4.29 6.40 19.94
N ILE A 167 4.06 6.65 18.64
CA ILE A 167 4.57 5.84 17.54
C ILE A 167 6.10 5.72 17.53
N PRO A 168 6.89 6.81 17.70
CA PRO A 168 8.35 6.69 17.76
C PRO A 168 8.84 5.81 18.93
N TYR A 169 8.04 5.66 19.98
CA TYR A 169 8.44 4.92 21.17
C TYR A 169 8.04 3.45 21.14
N PHE A 170 6.84 3.16 20.62
CA PHE A 170 6.21 1.84 20.76
C PHE A 170 5.63 1.31 19.44
N GLY A 171 5.75 2.05 18.35
CA GLY A 171 5.31 1.64 17.02
C GLY A 171 3.80 1.46 16.88
N PRO A 172 3.35 0.84 15.78
CA PRO A 172 1.93 0.64 15.48
C PRO A 172 1.25 -0.33 16.44
N THR A 173 2.00 -1.25 17.02
CA THR A 173 1.47 -2.21 18.00
C THR A 173 0.85 -1.51 19.22
N SER A 174 1.31 -0.29 19.54
CA SER A 174 0.69 0.56 20.57
C SER A 174 -0.67 1.13 20.18
N THR A 175 -0.89 1.47 18.91
CA THR A 175 -2.17 1.99 18.43
C THR A 175 -3.22 0.88 18.39
N ASP A 176 -2.82 -0.35 18.04
CA ASP A 176 -3.67 -1.54 18.17
C ASP A 176 -4.07 -1.79 19.63
N TRP A 177 -3.13 -1.68 20.57
CA TRP A 177 -3.43 -1.81 22.00
C TRP A 177 -4.42 -0.74 22.48
N ILE A 178 -4.20 0.54 22.11
CA ILE A 178 -5.10 1.65 22.45
C ILE A 178 -6.50 1.44 21.86
N THR A 179 -6.58 0.96 20.62
CA THR A 179 -7.83 0.61 19.95
C THR A 179 -8.58 -0.46 20.74
N GLY A 180 -7.89 -1.55 21.10
CA GLY A 180 -8.48 -2.60 21.93
C GLY A 180 -8.92 -2.10 23.30
N ALA A 181 -8.15 -1.18 23.91
CA ALA A 181 -8.44 -0.63 25.23
C ALA A 181 -9.69 0.26 25.23
N TRP A 182 -9.83 1.14 24.23
CA TRP A 182 -11.07 1.91 24.03
C TRP A 182 -12.27 1.01 23.77
N ALA A 183 -12.10 -0.06 22.98
CA ALA A 183 -13.17 -1.01 22.72
C ALA A 183 -13.65 -1.71 24.00
N VAL A 184 -12.73 -2.06 24.93
CA VAL A 184 -13.08 -2.58 26.25
C VAL A 184 -13.81 -1.53 27.09
N VAL A 185 -13.32 -0.28 27.12
CA VAL A 185 -13.97 0.79 27.89
C VAL A 185 -15.42 1.00 27.45
N ILE A 186 -15.66 1.10 26.15
CA ILE A 186 -17.00 1.32 25.59
C ILE A 186 -17.88 0.09 25.82
N SER A 187 -17.39 -1.12 25.52
CA SER A 187 -18.18 -2.35 25.71
C SER A 187 -18.59 -2.58 27.17
N GLN A 188 -17.70 -2.33 28.12
CA GLN A 188 -18.01 -2.41 29.56
C GLN A 188 -19.00 -1.32 29.99
N SER A 189 -18.86 -0.10 29.46
CA SER A 189 -19.80 0.99 29.73
C SER A 189 -21.20 0.66 29.21
N VAL A 190 -21.32 0.17 27.98
CA VAL A 190 -22.58 -0.31 27.40
C VAL A 190 -23.14 -1.49 28.19
N GLY A 191 -22.28 -2.43 28.62
CA GLY A 191 -22.66 -3.55 29.46
C GLY A 191 -23.23 -3.11 30.82
N SER A 192 -22.62 -2.12 31.47
CA SER A 192 -23.10 -1.56 32.74
C SER A 192 -24.45 -0.84 32.59
N TRP A 193 -24.61 -0.04 31.53
CA TRP A 193 -25.89 0.58 31.17
C TRP A 193 -26.96 -0.47 30.87
N TYR A 194 -26.58 -1.55 30.18
CA TYR A 194 -27.46 -2.66 29.85
C TYR A 194 -27.86 -3.52 31.06
N ILE A 195 -27.05 -3.63 32.12
CA ILE A 195 -27.46 -4.36 33.33
C ILE A 195 -28.41 -3.50 34.18
N GLY A 196 -28.25 -2.18 34.11
CA GLY A 196 -28.94 -1.22 34.97
C GLY A 196 -28.05 -0.84 36.14
N LEU A 197 -28.15 0.40 36.61
CA LEU A 197 -27.60 0.78 37.90
C LEU A 197 -28.34 -0.06 38.95
N GLN A 198 -27.62 -0.89 39.71
CA GLN A 198 -28.21 -1.48 40.92
C GLN A 198 -28.59 -0.31 41.81
N ASP A 199 -29.86 -0.24 42.20
CA ASP A 199 -30.29 0.79 43.13
C ASP A 199 -29.52 0.59 44.44
N PRO A 200 -28.77 1.61 44.90
CA PRO A 200 -27.94 1.48 46.10
C PRO A 200 -28.76 1.20 47.37
N GLU A 201 -30.08 1.35 47.30
CA GLU A 201 -31.01 1.05 48.40
C GLU A 201 -31.18 -0.46 48.62
N ASP A 202 -30.98 -1.31 47.60
CA ASP A 202 -31.07 -2.77 47.74
C ASP A 202 -29.86 -3.39 48.48
N ASP A 203 -28.76 -2.63 48.66
CA ASP A 203 -27.56 -3.09 49.36
C ASP A 203 -27.69 -3.02 50.90
N GLU A 204 -28.65 -2.26 51.46
CA GLU A 204 -28.87 -2.21 52.92
C GLU A 204 -29.62 -3.44 53.46
N ASP A 205 -30.52 -4.05 52.68
CA ASP A 205 -31.29 -5.23 53.09
C ASP A 205 -30.48 -6.55 53.03
N ASP A 206 -29.39 -6.60 52.26
CA ASP A 206 -28.51 -7.78 52.12
C ASP A 206 -27.62 -8.01 53.37
N LEU A 207 -27.65 -7.10 54.35
CA LEU A 207 -26.97 -7.27 55.66
C LEU A 207 -27.67 -8.28 56.58
N LEU A 208 -28.93 -8.65 56.31
CA LEU A 208 -29.71 -9.56 57.15
C LEU A 208 -29.60 -11.05 56.76
N HIS A 209 -28.96 -11.39 55.63
CA HIS A 209 -28.82 -12.78 55.15
C HIS A 209 -27.37 -13.19 54.83
N PRO A 210 -26.52 -13.48 55.84
CA PRO A 210 -25.07 -13.62 55.66
C PRO A 210 -24.57 -14.92 54.99
N GLN A 211 -25.41 -15.86 54.56
CA GLN A 211 -24.99 -17.27 54.53
C GLN A 211 -25.08 -18.03 53.19
N LEU A 212 -25.50 -17.46 52.04
CA LEU A 212 -25.57 -18.29 50.81
C LEU A 212 -25.18 -17.67 49.45
N ASN A 213 -24.81 -16.39 49.36
CA ASN A 213 -24.47 -15.78 48.07
C ASN A 213 -22.97 -15.72 47.81
N HIS A 214 -22.37 -16.86 47.45
CA HIS A 214 -20.97 -16.96 47.02
C HIS A 214 -20.70 -16.50 45.57
N ASN A 215 -21.70 -15.93 44.89
CA ASN A 215 -21.58 -15.43 43.53
C ASN A 215 -22.02 -13.96 43.43
N LYS A 216 -21.53 -13.07 44.31
CA LYS A 216 -21.70 -11.63 44.08
C LYS A 216 -21.09 -11.31 42.70
N PRO A 217 -21.88 -10.79 41.74
CA PRO A 217 -21.37 -10.42 40.43
C PRO A 217 -20.25 -9.37 40.60
N PRO A 218 -19.26 -9.34 39.70
CA PRO A 218 -18.02 -8.58 39.88
C PRO A 218 -18.24 -7.06 39.79
N ALA A 219 -18.73 -6.44 40.86
CA ALA A 219 -18.85 -4.98 41.01
C ALA A 219 -17.50 -4.24 40.87
N ASN A 220 -16.37 -4.96 41.00
CA ASN A 220 -15.02 -4.39 40.93
C ASN A 220 -14.60 -3.91 39.53
N ASN A 221 -15.25 -4.37 38.46
CA ASN A 221 -14.82 -4.05 37.10
C ASN A 221 -15.06 -2.59 36.70
N ILE A 222 -16.14 -1.97 37.19
CA ILE A 222 -16.49 -0.59 36.83
C ILE A 222 -15.39 0.40 37.25
N LYS A 223 -14.79 0.20 38.43
CA LYS A 223 -13.69 1.05 38.92
C LYS A 223 -12.45 0.92 38.03
N ALA A 224 -12.09 -0.30 37.65
CA ALA A 224 -10.96 -0.56 36.77
C ALA A 224 -11.19 0.01 35.36
N THR A 225 -12.40 -0.13 34.81
CA THR A 225 -12.78 0.47 33.52
C THR A 225 -12.69 1.98 33.53
N LYS A 226 -13.21 2.64 34.59
CA LYS A 226 -13.09 4.10 34.75
C LYS A 226 -11.63 4.55 34.85
N LEU A 227 -10.80 3.81 35.56
CA LEU A 227 -9.36 4.08 35.66
C LEU A 227 -8.67 3.93 34.30
N LEU A 228 -9.00 2.89 33.52
CA LEU A 228 -8.47 2.71 32.18
C LEU A 228 -8.93 3.84 31.24
N ALA A 229 -10.19 4.24 31.28
CA ALA A 229 -10.70 5.37 30.51
C ALA A 229 -9.98 6.68 30.86
N LEU A 230 -9.78 6.93 32.16
CA LEU A 230 -9.00 8.07 32.64
C LEU A 230 -7.55 8.00 32.12
N PHE A 231 -6.91 6.85 32.21
CA PHE A 231 -5.56 6.64 31.69
C PHE A 231 -5.47 6.92 30.19
N LEU A 232 -6.37 6.35 29.37
CA LEU A 232 -6.39 6.57 27.92
C LEU A 232 -6.65 8.04 27.56
N THR A 233 -7.45 8.74 28.36
CA THR A 233 -7.70 10.18 28.19
C THR A 233 -6.45 10.99 28.57
N LEU A 234 -5.81 10.70 29.70
CA LEU A 234 -4.55 11.34 30.10
C LEU A 234 -3.43 11.09 29.09
N LEU A 235 -3.43 9.93 28.45
CA LEU A 235 -2.47 9.57 27.40
C LEU A 235 -2.61 10.45 26.14
N THR A 236 -3.72 11.18 25.97
CA THR A 236 -3.86 12.18 24.91
C THR A 236 -3.17 13.51 25.24
N ILE A 237 -2.89 13.80 26.51
CA ILE A 237 -2.35 15.10 26.95
C ILE A 237 -1.04 15.47 26.24
N PRO A 238 -0.05 14.57 26.07
CA PRO A 238 1.20 14.92 25.41
C PRO A 238 1.02 15.43 23.99
N SER A 239 0.00 15.00 23.24
CA SER A 239 -0.27 15.53 21.89
C SER A 239 -0.56 17.03 21.86
N PHE A 240 -1.09 17.58 22.97
CA PHE A 240 -1.34 19.02 23.11
C PHE A 240 -0.11 19.80 23.60
N LEU A 241 0.87 19.12 24.21
CA LEU A 241 2.08 19.73 24.77
C LEU A 241 3.29 19.62 23.84
N LEU A 242 3.33 18.58 23.01
CA LEU A 242 4.39 18.28 22.07
C LEU A 242 3.89 18.67 20.67
N PRO A 243 4.22 19.88 20.17
CA PRO A 243 3.81 20.26 18.84
C PRO A 243 4.44 19.32 17.81
N ASN A 244 3.62 18.56 17.09
CA ASN A 244 4.05 17.79 15.92
C ASN A 244 4.08 18.71 14.69
N LEU A 245 4.75 19.86 14.83
CA LEU A 245 4.88 20.83 13.75
C LEU A 245 6.16 20.54 12.95
N PRO A 246 6.12 20.73 11.62
CA PRO A 246 7.31 20.55 10.81
C PRO A 246 8.39 21.55 11.23
N LEU A 247 9.66 21.11 11.13
CA LEU A 247 10.78 22.02 11.31
C LEU A 247 10.71 23.16 10.29
N PRO A 248 11.04 24.40 10.69
CA PRO A 248 10.97 25.55 9.80
C PRO A 248 11.90 25.34 8.60
N ALA A 249 11.35 25.50 7.39
CA ALA A 249 12.10 25.42 6.14
C ALA A 249 12.73 26.77 5.74
N SER A 250 12.72 27.76 6.64
CA SER A 250 13.21 29.10 6.37
C SER A 250 14.73 29.17 6.47
N LEU A 251 15.30 30.09 5.71
CA LEU A 251 16.73 30.42 5.76
C LEU A 251 17.12 31.23 6.98
N SER A 252 16.14 31.81 7.69
CA SER A 252 16.38 32.45 8.97
C SER A 252 16.68 31.46 10.10
N THR A 253 16.42 30.16 9.89
CA THR A 253 16.58 29.09 10.89
C THR A 253 17.69 28.11 10.53
N VAL A 254 18.70 28.57 9.78
CA VAL A 254 19.82 27.75 9.30
C VAL A 254 20.58 27.07 10.44
N ASP A 255 20.62 27.67 11.63
CA ASP A 255 21.32 27.13 12.80
C ASP A 255 20.65 25.87 13.37
N ILE A 256 19.32 25.73 13.19
CA ILE A 256 18.50 24.65 13.76
C ILE A 256 18.06 23.66 12.68
N SER A 257 17.99 24.12 11.43
CA SER A 257 17.41 23.38 10.31
C SER A 257 18.18 23.63 9.02
N THR A 258 18.29 22.60 8.20
CA THR A 258 18.80 22.63 6.83
C THR A 258 17.61 22.65 5.88
N PRO A 259 17.35 23.76 5.17
CA PRO A 259 16.30 23.78 4.17
C PRO A 259 16.73 22.94 2.98
N LEU A 260 15.93 21.91 2.71
CA LEU A 260 16.15 20.94 1.66
C LEU A 260 14.96 20.97 0.71
N THR A 261 15.19 21.38 -0.54
CA THR A 261 14.14 21.33 -1.56
C THR A 261 14.12 19.97 -2.23
N VAL A 262 12.99 19.28 -2.16
CA VAL A 262 12.74 17.98 -2.77
C VAL A 262 11.72 18.12 -3.90
N GLY A 263 11.75 17.21 -4.88
CA GLY A 263 10.78 17.17 -5.97
C GLY A 263 10.46 15.75 -6.41
N CYS A 264 9.27 15.59 -6.98
CA CYS A 264 8.78 14.33 -7.54
C CYS A 264 8.40 14.56 -9.00
N ILE A 265 8.93 13.73 -9.89
CA ILE A 265 8.75 13.84 -11.35
C ILE A 265 7.55 13.01 -11.78
N LEU A 266 6.48 13.67 -12.20
CA LEU A 266 5.24 13.02 -12.64
C LEU A 266 4.81 13.64 -13.97
N PRO A 267 5.46 13.25 -15.09
CA PRO A 267 5.17 13.82 -16.40
C PRO A 267 3.69 13.61 -16.74
N SER A 268 3.01 14.66 -17.22
CA SER A 268 1.58 14.58 -17.51
C SER A 268 1.31 14.16 -18.96
N TYR A 269 0.25 13.37 -19.17
CA TYR A 269 -0.23 13.03 -20.51
C TYR A 269 -0.52 14.30 -21.34
N GLN A 270 -1.03 15.36 -20.70
CA GLN A 270 -1.34 16.62 -21.39
C GLN A 270 -0.13 17.23 -22.08
N ARG A 271 1.06 17.11 -21.49
CA ARG A 271 2.32 17.67 -22.00
C ARG A 271 2.97 16.78 -23.05
N TYR A 272 3.08 15.48 -22.78
CA TYR A 272 3.85 14.56 -23.64
C TYR A 272 3.00 13.77 -24.65
N LYS A 273 1.67 13.79 -24.50
CA LYS A 273 0.69 13.12 -25.38
C LYS A 273 0.93 11.61 -25.55
N ARG A 274 1.50 10.96 -24.54
CA ARG A 274 1.82 9.52 -24.52
C ARG A 274 1.38 8.92 -23.19
N HIS A 275 0.79 7.72 -23.25
CA HIS A 275 0.41 6.96 -22.05
C HIS A 275 1.59 6.21 -21.43
N VAL A 276 2.52 5.76 -22.26
CA VAL A 276 3.78 5.15 -21.83
C VAL A 276 4.87 6.21 -21.95
N LEU A 277 5.40 6.63 -20.81
CA LEU A 277 6.47 7.63 -20.71
C LEU A 277 7.82 6.97 -20.99
N THR A 278 8.68 7.69 -21.70
CA THR A 278 10.04 7.25 -22.04
C THR A 278 11.07 7.88 -21.12
N PHE A 279 12.30 7.33 -21.10
CA PHE A 279 13.44 7.92 -20.37
C PHE A 279 13.64 9.41 -20.68
N GLU A 280 13.51 9.80 -21.95
CA GLU A 280 13.64 11.19 -22.39
C GLU A 280 12.52 12.10 -21.85
N ASP A 281 11.31 11.59 -21.68
CA ASP A 281 10.20 12.35 -21.10
C ASP A 281 10.48 12.68 -19.62
N TYR A 282 11.01 11.71 -18.86
CA TYR A 282 11.45 11.93 -17.47
C TYR A 282 12.65 12.85 -17.38
N MET A 283 13.61 12.77 -18.30
CA MET A 283 14.74 13.70 -18.36
C MET A 283 14.29 15.12 -18.67
N ALA A 284 13.44 15.31 -19.68
CA ALA A 284 12.90 16.61 -20.07
C ALA A 284 12.14 17.26 -18.90
N GLU A 285 11.35 16.46 -18.18
CA GLU A 285 10.64 16.93 -16.99
C GLU A 285 11.60 17.28 -15.85
N THR A 286 12.65 16.48 -15.64
CA THR A 286 13.69 16.71 -14.63
C THR A 286 14.43 18.04 -14.85
N VAL A 287 14.79 18.35 -16.10
CA VAL A 287 15.44 19.62 -16.48
C VAL A 287 14.60 20.82 -16.02
N THR A 288 13.27 20.71 -16.10
CA THR A 288 12.38 21.82 -15.72
C THR A 288 12.42 22.17 -14.23
N ILE A 289 12.78 21.21 -13.37
CA ILE A 289 12.78 21.42 -11.91
C ILE A 289 14.16 21.33 -11.27
N ALA A 290 15.19 20.90 -12.00
CA ALA A 290 16.58 20.79 -11.52
C ALA A 290 17.12 22.09 -10.91
N SER A 291 16.67 23.26 -11.38
CA SER A 291 17.07 24.55 -10.80
C SER A 291 16.45 24.83 -9.42
N ARG A 292 15.32 24.19 -9.10
CA ARG A 292 14.51 24.47 -7.90
C ARG A 292 14.71 23.42 -6.81
N ALA A 293 14.91 22.15 -7.18
CA ALA A 293 15.07 21.03 -6.26
C ALA A 293 16.55 20.64 -6.09
N LYS A 294 16.88 20.12 -4.90
CA LYS A 294 18.19 19.53 -4.57
C LYS A 294 18.18 18.02 -4.63
N ILE A 295 17.03 17.42 -4.31
CA ILE A 295 16.78 15.99 -4.49
C ILE A 295 15.53 15.85 -5.35
N ILE A 296 15.62 15.10 -6.43
CA ILE A 296 14.53 14.80 -7.33
C ILE A 296 14.29 13.29 -7.30
N LEU A 297 13.05 12.85 -7.25
CA LEU A 297 12.69 11.44 -7.27
C LEU A 297 11.80 11.12 -8.46
N TRP A 298 12.14 10.06 -9.19
CA TRP A 298 11.30 9.46 -10.22
C TRP A 298 10.45 8.34 -9.58
N PRO A 299 9.21 8.14 -10.02
CA PRO A 299 8.30 7.15 -9.47
C PRO A 299 8.75 5.73 -9.81
N GLU A 300 8.15 4.73 -9.15
CA GLU A 300 8.51 3.33 -9.33
C GLU A 300 8.35 2.87 -10.78
N GLY A 301 9.39 2.20 -11.31
CA GLY A 301 9.38 1.68 -12.67
C GLY A 301 9.24 2.78 -13.73
N ALA A 302 9.76 3.99 -13.45
CA ALA A 302 9.73 5.10 -14.40
C ALA A 302 10.40 4.73 -15.73
N VAL A 303 11.47 3.94 -15.68
CA VAL A 303 12.25 3.52 -16.86
C VAL A 303 12.60 2.05 -16.79
N VAL A 304 12.74 1.41 -17.95
CA VAL A 304 13.09 0.00 -18.08
C VAL A 304 14.41 -0.11 -18.82
N PHE A 305 15.32 -0.94 -18.31
CA PHE A 305 16.60 -1.23 -18.91
C PHE A 305 16.71 -2.71 -19.23
N HIS A 306 17.18 -3.03 -20.43
CA HIS A 306 17.35 -4.40 -20.90
C HIS A 306 18.70 -5.01 -20.50
N SER A 307 19.62 -4.19 -20.00
CA SER A 307 20.92 -4.64 -19.50
C SER A 307 21.50 -3.66 -18.47
N ALA A 308 22.40 -4.17 -17.62
CA ALA A 308 23.18 -3.33 -16.71
C ALA A 308 23.98 -2.26 -17.46
N LYS A 309 24.49 -2.57 -18.66
CA LYS A 309 25.23 -1.62 -19.48
C LYS A 309 24.35 -0.44 -19.93
N GLU A 310 23.14 -0.73 -20.42
CA GLU A 310 22.17 0.30 -20.81
C GLU A 310 21.79 1.19 -19.62
N ARG A 311 21.59 0.57 -18.45
CA ARG A 311 21.34 1.29 -17.18
C ARG A 311 22.49 2.24 -16.86
N ASP A 312 23.73 1.77 -16.92
CA ASP A 312 24.90 2.58 -16.57
C ASP A 312 25.14 3.71 -17.59
N GLU A 313 24.93 3.46 -18.89
CA GLU A 313 24.93 4.49 -19.94
C GLU A 313 23.82 5.54 -19.72
N ALA A 314 22.64 5.11 -19.27
CA ALA A 314 21.55 6.03 -18.92
C ALA A 314 21.88 6.85 -17.67
N PHE A 315 22.53 6.27 -16.67
CA PHE A 315 22.99 7.00 -15.48
C PHE A 315 24.01 8.08 -15.84
N GLU A 316 24.94 7.81 -16.73
CA GLU A 316 25.90 8.81 -17.24
C GLU A 316 25.17 9.99 -17.92
N LYS A 317 24.14 9.70 -18.74
CA LYS A 317 23.30 10.74 -19.35
C LYS A 317 22.60 11.61 -18.31
N VAL A 318 22.05 11.02 -17.25
CA VAL A 318 21.39 11.78 -16.17
C VAL A 318 22.41 12.57 -15.36
N GLN A 319 23.60 12.02 -15.09
CA GLN A 319 24.69 12.72 -14.40
C GLN A 319 25.07 14.01 -15.14
N ASN A 320 25.14 13.99 -16.46
CA ASN A 320 25.46 15.16 -17.29
C ASN A 320 24.44 16.32 -17.14
N ILE A 321 23.18 16.01 -16.83
CA ILE A 321 22.12 17.03 -16.61
C ILE A 321 22.06 17.50 -15.15
N SER A 322 22.51 16.65 -14.21
CA SER A 322 22.30 16.79 -12.77
C SER A 322 23.12 17.88 -12.07
N GLN A 323 23.48 18.98 -12.75
CA GLN A 323 24.37 20.02 -12.20
C GLN A 323 23.91 20.50 -10.82
N LYS A 324 24.57 20.02 -9.76
CA LYS A 324 24.31 20.32 -8.33
C LYS A 324 22.98 19.79 -7.78
N VAL A 325 22.47 18.68 -8.34
CA VAL A 325 21.21 18.03 -7.92
C VAL A 325 21.45 16.53 -7.79
N TYR A 326 20.78 15.91 -6.81
CA TYR A 326 20.71 14.46 -6.67
C TYR A 326 19.41 13.96 -7.31
N ILE A 327 19.49 12.97 -8.19
CA ILE A 327 18.34 12.42 -8.90
C ILE A 327 18.21 10.94 -8.53
N GLY A 328 17.13 10.59 -7.83
CA GLY A 328 16.71 9.23 -7.57
C GLY A 328 15.94 8.69 -8.79
N ILE A 329 16.56 7.81 -9.54
CA ILE A 329 16.00 7.14 -10.72
C ILE A 329 15.49 5.79 -10.29
N SER A 330 14.17 5.58 -10.27
CA SER A 330 13.62 4.24 -10.12
C SER A 330 13.45 3.59 -11.48
N PHE A 331 13.85 2.32 -11.56
CA PHE A 331 13.96 1.58 -12.81
C PHE A 331 13.56 0.11 -12.65
N GLU A 332 13.22 -0.52 -13.76
CA GLU A 332 13.18 -1.97 -13.91
C GLU A 332 14.39 -2.41 -14.73
N GLU A 333 15.05 -3.49 -14.33
CA GLU A 333 16.21 -4.04 -15.03
C GLU A 333 15.97 -5.51 -15.35
N VAL A 334 16.20 -5.89 -16.60
CA VAL A 334 16.19 -7.29 -17.03
C VAL A 334 17.52 -7.94 -16.68
N ILE A 335 17.47 -8.99 -15.87
CA ILE A 335 18.62 -9.79 -15.45
C ILE A 335 18.46 -11.23 -15.94
N SER A 336 19.57 -11.90 -16.23
CA SER A 336 19.55 -13.33 -16.52
C SER A 336 19.14 -14.12 -15.28
N ASP A 337 18.28 -15.13 -15.43
CA ASP A 337 17.92 -16.00 -14.32
C ASP A 337 19.15 -16.82 -13.89
N PRO A 338 19.64 -16.68 -12.65
CA PRO A 338 20.77 -17.49 -12.17
C PRO A 338 20.48 -19.00 -12.15
N SER A 339 19.20 -19.38 -12.18
CA SER A 339 18.74 -20.77 -12.19
C SER A 339 18.73 -21.36 -13.60
N ASP A 340 18.74 -20.52 -14.65
CA ASP A 340 18.77 -20.94 -16.04
C ASP A 340 20.17 -20.68 -16.65
N PRO A 341 21.06 -21.68 -16.65
CA PRO A 341 22.40 -21.52 -17.23
C PRO A 341 22.36 -21.29 -18.76
N THR A 342 21.22 -21.53 -19.42
CA THR A 342 21.08 -21.27 -20.85
C THR A 342 20.88 -19.79 -21.17
N GLY A 343 20.55 -18.97 -20.15
CA GLY A 343 20.28 -17.55 -20.30
C GLY A 343 19.03 -17.23 -21.13
N ARG A 344 18.15 -18.21 -21.34
CA ARG A 344 16.91 -18.03 -22.11
C ARG A 344 15.82 -17.38 -21.27
N GLN A 345 15.80 -17.69 -19.98
CA GLN A 345 14.91 -17.05 -19.01
C GLN A 345 15.56 -15.78 -18.47
N SER A 346 14.81 -14.69 -18.56
CA SER A 346 15.16 -13.43 -17.94
C SER A 346 14.15 -13.12 -16.83
N LEU A 347 14.66 -12.60 -15.73
CA LEU A 347 13.87 -12.08 -14.63
C LEU A 347 13.98 -10.56 -14.65
N ILE A 348 12.99 -9.87 -14.11
CA ILE A 348 13.06 -8.42 -13.94
C ILE A 348 13.33 -8.12 -12.48
N GLN A 349 14.10 -7.08 -12.18
CA GLN A 349 14.24 -6.55 -10.83
C GLN A 349 13.90 -5.07 -10.81
N THR A 350 13.23 -4.60 -9.77
CA THR A 350 12.91 -3.18 -9.58
C THR A 350 13.94 -2.56 -8.64
N GLY A 351 14.53 -1.44 -9.07
CA GLY A 351 15.57 -0.72 -8.34
C GLY A 351 15.32 0.78 -8.24
N LEU A 352 16.12 1.40 -7.39
CA LEU A 352 16.28 2.84 -7.27
C LEU A 352 17.78 3.13 -7.17
N ALA A 353 18.27 4.05 -7.99
CA ALA A 353 19.63 4.57 -7.91
C ALA A 353 19.63 6.09 -7.71
N VAL A 354 20.49 6.60 -6.84
CA VAL A 354 20.69 8.04 -6.65
C VAL A 354 21.96 8.47 -7.36
N VAL A 355 21.81 9.26 -8.42
CA VAL A 355 22.92 9.75 -9.25
C VAL A 355 23.07 11.26 -9.09
N SER A 356 24.28 11.77 -9.29
CA SER A 356 24.55 13.21 -9.36
C SER A 356 25.88 13.46 -10.06
N SER A 357 26.12 14.71 -10.48
CA SER A 357 27.37 15.15 -11.10
C SER A 357 28.56 15.21 -10.11
N PHE A 358 28.36 14.83 -8.84
CA PHE A 358 29.41 14.86 -7.81
C PHE A 358 30.24 13.57 -7.77
N SER A 359 29.78 12.50 -8.41
CA SER A 359 30.42 11.19 -8.42
C SER A 359 30.10 10.48 -9.73
N ASP A 360 31.09 9.80 -10.31
CA ASP A 360 30.90 8.97 -11.49
C ASP A 360 30.06 7.72 -11.17
N MET A 361 30.08 7.27 -9.91
CA MET A 361 29.28 6.15 -9.43
C MET A 361 27.99 6.63 -8.74
N PRO A 362 26.88 5.85 -8.79
CA PRO A 362 25.69 6.11 -8.00
C PRO A 362 26.00 6.17 -6.49
N HIS A 363 25.44 7.16 -5.79
CA HIS A 363 25.62 7.37 -4.34
C HIS A 363 24.88 6.34 -3.50
N HIS A 364 23.78 5.82 -4.04
CA HIS A 364 22.91 4.89 -3.36
C HIS A 364 22.23 4.00 -4.41
N ILE A 365 22.16 2.70 -4.15
CA ILE A 365 21.39 1.75 -4.96
C ILE A 365 20.58 0.87 -4.02
N TYR A 366 19.30 0.76 -4.29
CA TYR A 366 18.36 -0.07 -3.55
C TYR A 366 17.55 -0.92 -4.52
N TYR A 367 17.28 -2.17 -4.14
CA TYR A 367 16.42 -3.07 -4.91
C TYR A 367 15.24 -3.52 -4.06
N LYS A 368 14.05 -3.58 -4.66
CA LYS A 368 12.78 -3.89 -3.99
C LYS A 368 12.82 -5.26 -3.30
N ARG A 369 12.40 -5.32 -2.04
CA ARG A 369 12.48 -6.55 -1.22
C ARG A 369 11.15 -7.30 -1.16
N HIS A 370 10.05 -6.56 -1.05
CA HIS A 370 8.71 -7.10 -0.90
C HIS A 370 7.92 -6.87 -2.19
N LEU A 371 7.72 -7.96 -2.93
CA LEU A 371 6.95 -7.95 -4.16
C LEU A 371 5.46 -8.07 -3.86
N VAL A 372 4.64 -7.41 -4.68
CA VAL A 372 3.18 -7.55 -4.62
C VAL A 372 2.82 -9.01 -4.92
N PRO A 373 2.12 -9.70 -4.00
CA PRO A 373 1.74 -11.10 -4.21
C PRO A 373 0.90 -11.27 -5.46
N VAL A 374 1.15 -12.33 -6.22
CA VAL A 374 0.47 -12.68 -7.47
C VAL A 374 0.79 -11.74 -8.63
N ALA A 375 0.76 -10.42 -8.45
CA ALA A 375 1.01 -9.46 -9.53
C ALA A 375 2.48 -9.40 -9.94
N GLU A 376 3.38 -9.31 -8.96
CA GLU A 376 4.82 -9.13 -9.22
C GLU A 376 5.59 -10.44 -9.07
N SER A 377 5.13 -11.36 -8.21
CA SER A 377 5.88 -12.56 -7.80
C SER A 377 6.25 -13.53 -8.91
N TYR A 378 5.58 -13.48 -10.08
CA TYR A 378 5.89 -14.36 -11.21
C TYR A 378 6.89 -13.76 -12.21
N ARG A 379 7.06 -12.43 -12.21
CA ARG A 379 7.88 -11.72 -13.20
C ARG A 379 9.11 -11.05 -12.57
N LEU A 380 8.98 -10.64 -11.31
CA LEU A 380 9.98 -9.86 -10.60
C LEU A 380 10.77 -10.74 -9.62
N ARG A 381 12.07 -10.45 -9.50
CA ARG A 381 12.97 -11.04 -8.51
C ARG A 381 13.03 -10.14 -7.29
N ARG A 382 12.79 -10.72 -6.12
CA ARG A 382 12.95 -10.03 -4.84
C ARG A 382 14.43 -9.82 -4.50
N SER A 383 14.76 -8.67 -3.94
CA SER A 383 16.06 -8.42 -3.32
C SER A 383 16.12 -8.97 -1.90
N THR A 384 17.27 -9.52 -1.54
CA THR A 384 17.60 -9.90 -0.15
C THR A 384 18.52 -8.90 0.54
N LEU A 385 18.98 -7.88 -0.19
CA LEU A 385 19.90 -6.88 0.36
C LEU A 385 19.13 -5.96 1.32
N PRO A 386 19.67 -5.70 2.53
CA PRO A 386 19.08 -4.74 3.45
C PRO A 386 19.10 -3.32 2.87
N PRO A 387 18.19 -2.43 3.32
CA PRO A 387 18.35 -1.01 3.06
C PRO A 387 19.65 -0.51 3.71
N THR A 388 20.33 0.41 3.04
CA THR A 388 21.55 1.05 3.53
C THR A 388 21.34 2.55 3.68
N ILE A 389 22.24 3.21 4.39
CA ILE A 389 22.26 4.68 4.53
C ILE A 389 23.41 5.22 3.67
N SER A 390 23.11 6.25 2.88
CA SER A 390 24.10 6.99 2.10
C SER A 390 24.07 8.47 2.50
N ASP A 391 25.23 9.06 2.75
CA ASP A 391 25.34 10.48 3.11
C ASP A 391 25.42 11.37 1.86
N LEU A 392 24.42 12.22 1.65
CA LEU A 392 24.46 13.22 0.57
C LEU A 392 25.08 14.52 1.07
N HIS A 393 26.07 15.04 0.36
CA HIS A 393 26.74 16.29 0.70
C HIS A 393 26.03 17.50 0.06
N LEU A 394 25.27 18.24 0.86
CA LEU A 394 24.63 19.46 0.40
C LEU A 394 25.63 20.64 0.37
N PRO A 395 25.82 21.27 -0.80
CA PRO A 395 26.64 22.46 -0.91
C PRO A 395 25.95 23.65 -0.25
N ARG A 396 26.77 24.57 0.26
CA ARG A 396 26.33 25.84 0.85
C ARG A 396 25.46 26.66 -0.14
N PRO A 397 24.31 27.19 0.31
CA PRO A 397 23.56 28.19 -0.45
C PRO A 397 24.35 29.48 -0.64
N LYS A 398 24.28 30.10 -1.83
CA LYS A 398 25.11 31.28 -2.19
C LYS A 398 25.04 32.43 -1.19
N TYR A 399 23.89 32.63 -0.56
CA TYR A 399 23.56 33.76 0.32
C TYR A 399 23.82 33.49 1.82
N VAL A 400 24.18 32.27 2.23
CA VAL A 400 24.53 31.94 3.63
C VAL A 400 26.04 31.98 3.77
N LYS A 401 26.62 32.63 4.78
CA LYS A 401 28.08 32.65 4.94
C LYS A 401 28.62 31.23 5.20
N PRO A 402 29.86 30.90 4.79
CA PRO A 402 30.44 29.58 5.03
C PRO A 402 30.39 29.15 6.50
N GLU A 403 30.74 30.07 7.40
CA GLU A 403 30.79 29.86 8.85
C GLU A 403 29.40 29.56 9.45
N ASP A 404 28.35 30.22 8.94
CA ASP A 404 26.97 30.02 9.39
C ASP A 404 26.36 28.70 8.85
N TRP A 405 26.88 28.19 7.73
CA TRP A 405 26.36 26.98 7.12
C TRP A 405 26.88 25.72 7.81
N ALA A 406 28.19 25.52 7.90
CA ALA A 406 28.76 24.36 8.58
C ALA A 406 30.19 24.70 9.03
N PRO A 407 30.66 24.10 10.14
CA PRO A 407 32.02 24.33 10.60
C PRO A 407 33.06 23.90 9.54
N THR A 408 34.16 24.63 9.49
CA THR A 408 35.34 24.31 8.64
C THR A 408 35.88 22.91 8.94
N PRO A 409 36.41 22.16 7.94
CA PRO A 409 36.94 22.67 6.67
C PRO A 409 36.01 22.59 5.44
N ASN A 410 35.02 21.68 5.42
CA ASN A 410 34.31 21.35 4.18
C ASN A 410 33.14 22.29 3.85
N ASN A 411 32.61 23.03 4.83
CA ASN A 411 31.45 23.92 4.66
C ASN A 411 30.27 23.24 3.93
N SER A 412 30.08 21.95 4.15
CA SER A 412 28.99 21.14 3.56
C SER A 412 28.21 20.46 4.68
N ARG A 413 26.92 20.26 4.46
CA ARG A 413 26.05 19.53 5.38
C ARG A 413 25.76 18.16 4.80
N THR A 414 25.89 17.11 5.60
CA THR A 414 25.49 15.76 5.22
C THR A 414 24.00 15.57 5.49
N VAL A 415 23.32 14.92 4.56
CA VAL A 415 21.93 14.45 4.73
C VAL A 415 21.94 12.94 4.52
N PRO A 416 21.85 12.14 5.60
CA PRO A 416 21.77 10.69 5.47
C PRO A 416 20.44 10.33 4.82
N ILE A 417 20.50 9.62 3.69
CA ILE A 417 19.32 9.12 2.98
C ILE A 417 19.25 7.60 3.05
N THR A 418 18.04 7.07 2.97
CA THR A 418 17.79 5.66 2.68
C THR A 418 16.65 5.55 1.69
N SER A 419 16.33 4.32 1.25
CA SER A 419 15.28 4.10 0.26
C SER A 419 14.48 2.84 0.54
N SER A 420 13.26 2.84 0.02
CA SER A 420 12.34 1.71 0.06
C SER A 420 11.31 1.89 -1.05
N ILE A 421 10.80 0.81 -1.66
CA ILE A 421 9.98 0.91 -2.87
C ILE A 421 8.58 0.38 -2.58
N CYS A 422 7.57 1.24 -2.75
CA CYS A 422 6.15 0.86 -2.76
C CYS A 422 5.75 -0.06 -1.60
N LEU A 423 5.40 -1.33 -1.88
CA LEU A 423 4.90 -2.30 -0.89
C LEU A 423 5.88 -2.58 0.26
N ASP A 424 7.18 -2.28 0.10
CA ASP A 424 8.15 -2.40 1.18
C ASP A 424 7.72 -1.63 2.45
N PHE A 425 7.00 -0.49 2.31
CA PHE A 425 6.51 0.29 3.44
C PHE A 425 5.38 -0.38 4.24
N ALA A 426 4.70 -1.36 3.65
CA ALA A 426 3.67 -2.12 4.35
C ALA A 426 4.25 -3.22 5.24
N ALA A 427 5.53 -3.58 5.05
CA ALA A 427 6.22 -4.53 5.91
C ALA A 427 6.26 -4.00 7.36
N PRO A 428 6.23 -4.86 8.38
CA PRO A 428 6.20 -4.43 9.78
C PRO A 428 7.51 -3.78 10.25
N SER A 429 8.63 -4.08 9.61
CA SER A 429 9.95 -3.59 10.03
C SER A 429 10.95 -3.44 8.86
N PRO A 430 10.59 -2.67 7.80
CA PRO A 430 11.41 -2.56 6.58
C PRO A 430 12.80 -1.98 6.83
N PHE A 431 12.98 -1.25 7.94
CA PHE A 431 14.19 -0.51 8.30
C PHE A 431 14.87 -1.00 9.58
N ALA A 432 14.52 -2.18 10.10
CA ALA A 432 15.14 -2.72 11.32
C ALA A 432 16.65 -2.97 11.19
N GLU A 433 17.15 -3.10 9.96
CA GLU A 433 18.56 -3.38 9.65
C GLU A 433 19.41 -2.11 9.51
N LEU A 434 18.82 -0.91 9.63
CA LEU A 434 19.57 0.34 9.59
C LEU A 434 20.35 0.53 10.90
N ASP A 435 21.63 0.93 10.79
CA ASP A 435 22.47 1.19 11.97
C ASP A 435 22.17 2.53 12.65
N SER A 436 21.54 3.47 11.93
CA SER A 436 21.22 4.81 12.43
C SER A 436 19.93 5.35 11.82
N ARG A 437 19.46 6.50 12.32
CA ARG A 437 18.28 7.17 11.78
C ARG A 437 18.63 7.91 10.48
N PRO A 438 17.95 7.66 9.35
CA PRO A 438 18.10 8.48 8.15
C PRO A 438 17.41 9.84 8.32
N ALA A 439 17.84 10.86 7.59
CA ALA A 439 17.19 12.18 7.56
C ALA A 439 16.04 12.23 6.55
N LEU A 440 16.16 11.48 5.46
CA LEU A 440 15.15 11.40 4.40
C LEU A 440 15.07 9.98 3.84
N ILE A 441 13.86 9.46 3.69
CA ILE A 441 13.57 8.21 2.97
C ILE A 441 13.08 8.57 1.57
N LEU A 442 13.72 8.01 0.53
CA LEU A 442 13.26 8.10 -0.85
C LEU A 442 12.30 6.94 -1.14
N ALA A 443 11.06 7.27 -1.50
CA ALA A 443 9.99 6.30 -1.64
C ALA A 443 9.30 6.38 -3.01
N PRO A 444 9.92 5.84 -4.07
CA PRO A 444 9.25 5.70 -5.34
C PRO A 444 8.13 4.66 -5.21
N ALA A 445 6.99 4.96 -5.80
CA ALA A 445 5.83 4.07 -5.83
C ALA A 445 5.09 4.17 -7.16
N ARG A 446 4.30 3.15 -7.46
CA ARG A 446 3.35 3.14 -8.57
C ARG A 446 2.13 2.31 -8.17
N THR A 447 1.08 2.99 -7.71
CA THR A 447 -0.19 2.34 -7.34
C THR A 447 -1.17 2.35 -8.52
N TRP A 448 -2.14 1.44 -8.52
CA TRP A 448 -3.11 1.32 -9.62
C TRP A 448 -4.44 2.01 -9.34
N ASP A 449 -4.68 2.45 -8.11
CA ASP A 449 -5.93 3.06 -7.67
C ASP A 449 -5.65 4.09 -6.58
N ILE A 450 -6.40 5.20 -6.59
CA ILE A 450 -6.24 6.31 -5.64
C ILE A 450 -6.38 5.90 -4.17
N THR A 451 -7.29 4.97 -3.86
CA THR A 451 -7.50 4.50 -2.48
C THR A 451 -6.36 3.62 -2.01
N VAL A 452 -5.75 2.86 -2.93
CA VAL A 452 -4.52 2.10 -2.68
C VAL A 452 -3.34 3.04 -2.52
N GLY A 453 -3.19 4.03 -3.40
CA GLY A 453 -2.20 5.10 -3.31
C GLY A 453 -2.24 5.82 -1.97
N TYR A 454 -3.44 6.18 -1.51
CA TYR A 454 -3.63 6.83 -0.22
C TYR A 454 -3.28 5.93 0.97
N ALA A 455 -3.66 4.65 0.93
CA ALA A 455 -3.29 3.72 2.00
C ALA A 455 -1.80 3.44 2.07
N MET A 456 -1.14 3.29 0.91
CA MET A 456 0.31 3.16 0.82
C MET A 456 1.02 4.41 1.34
N TRP A 457 0.51 5.59 1.00
CA TRP A 457 0.97 6.86 1.55
C TRP A 457 0.87 6.91 3.08
N LEU A 458 -0.24 6.42 3.67
CA LEU A 458 -0.39 6.33 5.12
C LEU A 458 0.63 5.37 5.75
N GLN A 459 0.92 4.23 5.11
CA GLN A 459 1.96 3.31 5.57
C GLN A 459 3.34 3.98 5.52
N ALA A 460 3.66 4.70 4.44
CA ALA A 460 4.91 5.43 4.32
C ALA A 460 5.05 6.53 5.38
N LYS A 461 4.00 7.30 5.62
CA LYS A 461 3.92 8.28 6.72
C LYS A 461 4.21 7.62 8.06
N GLN A 462 3.56 6.51 8.35
CA GLN A 462 3.73 5.79 9.61
C GLN A 462 5.18 5.32 9.80
N ARG A 463 5.82 4.75 8.77
CA ARG A 463 7.24 4.35 8.85
C ARG A 463 8.17 5.53 9.10
N ALA A 464 7.87 6.69 8.51
CA ALA A 464 8.62 7.91 8.77
C ALA A 464 8.47 8.37 10.23
N GLU A 465 7.26 8.30 10.80
CA GLU A 465 7.00 8.63 12.21
C GLU A 465 7.68 7.65 13.17
N GLU A 466 7.63 6.35 12.89
CA GLU A 466 8.31 5.30 13.66
C GLU A 466 9.81 5.56 13.80
N LEU A 467 10.46 5.97 12.72
CA LEU A 467 11.88 6.29 12.68
C LEU A 467 12.19 7.73 13.13
N GLY A 468 11.19 8.58 13.32
CA GLY A 468 11.38 10.00 13.58
C GLY A 468 12.11 10.72 12.43
N THR A 469 11.76 10.40 11.19
CA THR A 469 12.37 10.92 9.96
C THR A 469 11.31 11.49 9.02
N THR A 470 11.72 11.87 7.80
CA THR A 470 10.85 12.36 6.73
C THR A 470 10.89 11.39 5.54
N VAL A 471 9.78 11.21 4.84
CA VAL A 471 9.68 10.43 3.61
C VAL A 471 9.27 11.33 2.44
N LEU A 472 9.96 11.20 1.31
CA LEU A 472 9.56 11.74 0.01
C LEU A 472 8.90 10.60 -0.78
N TRP A 473 7.58 10.64 -0.87
CA TRP A 473 6.79 9.63 -1.56
C TRP A 473 6.33 10.13 -2.92
N CYS A 474 6.75 9.43 -3.97
CA CYS A 474 6.53 9.78 -5.36
C CYS A 474 5.82 8.64 -6.09
N ASP A 475 4.51 8.76 -6.21
CA ASP A 475 3.62 7.75 -6.78
C ASP A 475 3.27 8.08 -8.23
N GLY A 476 3.81 7.30 -9.17
CA GLY A 476 3.57 7.42 -10.62
C GLY A 476 2.33 6.69 -11.11
N GLY A 477 1.51 6.17 -10.19
CA GLY A 477 0.25 5.50 -10.46
C GLY A 477 -0.80 6.38 -11.13
N GLU A 478 -1.75 5.76 -11.82
CA GLU A 478 -2.96 6.48 -12.26
C GLU A 478 -3.78 6.86 -11.02
N GLY A 479 -3.91 8.17 -10.76
CA GLY A 479 -4.49 8.65 -9.50
C GLY A 479 -3.61 8.43 -8.27
N GLY A 480 -2.32 8.11 -8.45
CA GLY A 480 -1.36 7.89 -7.37
C GLY A 480 -1.24 9.09 -6.43
N VAL A 481 -0.95 8.85 -5.16
CA VAL A 481 -0.89 9.91 -4.12
C VAL A 481 0.57 10.22 -3.82
N SER A 482 0.99 11.48 -3.95
CA SER A 482 2.38 11.92 -3.76
C SER A 482 2.50 13.05 -2.73
N GLY A 483 3.62 13.10 -2.00
CA GLY A 483 3.88 14.18 -1.05
C GLY A 483 5.13 14.00 -0.19
N VAL A 484 5.19 14.78 0.89
CA VAL A 484 6.17 14.60 1.99
C VAL A 484 5.46 14.30 3.31
N ALA A 485 5.90 13.28 4.04
CA ALA A 485 5.33 12.91 5.33
C ALA A 485 6.39 12.62 6.40
N GLY A 486 5.98 12.61 7.67
CA GLY A 486 6.84 12.39 8.84
C GLY A 486 7.40 13.70 9.42
N ASN A 487 7.84 13.66 10.68
CA ASN A 487 8.40 14.81 11.40
C ASN A 487 7.56 16.10 11.29
N GLY A 488 6.25 15.98 11.52
CA GLY A 488 5.28 17.08 11.42
C GLY A 488 4.72 17.36 10.02
N TYR A 489 5.28 16.74 8.97
CA TYR A 489 4.67 16.74 7.64
C TYR A 489 3.62 15.62 7.54
N GLY A 490 2.45 15.92 6.95
CA GLY A 490 1.40 14.92 6.71
C GLY A 490 0.52 15.22 5.51
N GLU A 491 0.90 16.21 4.69
CA GLU A 491 0.09 16.71 3.59
C GLU A 491 0.37 15.95 2.30
N VAL A 492 -0.71 15.56 1.63
CA VAL A 492 -0.66 15.12 0.23
C VAL A 492 -0.39 16.36 -0.62
N THR A 493 0.70 16.34 -1.40
CA THR A 493 1.07 17.47 -2.26
C THR A 493 0.43 17.35 -3.64
N GLN A 494 0.27 16.13 -4.15
CA GLN A 494 -0.25 15.87 -5.50
C GLN A 494 -1.02 14.55 -5.53
N VAL A 495 -2.10 14.52 -6.31
CA VAL A 495 -2.85 13.30 -6.65
C VAL A 495 -2.89 13.15 -8.17
N GLY A 496 -2.52 11.97 -8.68
CA GLY A 496 -2.35 11.70 -10.11
C GLY A 496 -1.11 12.38 -10.70
N SER A 497 -1.11 12.57 -12.03
CA SER A 497 0.01 13.18 -12.74
C SER A 497 0.23 14.66 -12.39
N GLY A 498 1.47 15.12 -12.38
CA GLY A 498 1.83 16.51 -12.14
C GLY A 498 3.11 16.65 -11.32
N THR A 499 4.20 17.06 -11.96
CA THR A 499 5.48 17.30 -11.28
C THR A 499 5.38 18.41 -10.25
N TRP A 500 5.89 18.18 -9.05
CA TRP A 500 5.86 19.15 -7.94
C TRP A 500 7.19 19.25 -7.20
N VAL A 501 7.35 20.34 -6.46
CA VAL A 501 8.55 20.67 -5.68
C VAL A 501 8.13 21.21 -4.31
N ARG A 502 8.80 20.81 -3.23
CA ARG A 502 8.53 21.26 -1.86
C ARG A 502 9.83 21.46 -1.10
N THR A 503 9.94 22.54 -0.32
CA THR A 503 11.06 22.75 0.61
C THR A 503 10.69 22.26 2.00
N ILE A 504 11.58 21.46 2.59
CA ILE A 504 11.41 20.83 3.90
C ILE A 504 12.58 21.22 4.81
N GLY A 505 12.33 21.30 6.10
CA GLY A 505 13.37 21.51 7.12
C GLY A 505 13.92 20.19 7.63
N VAL A 506 15.23 19.96 7.47
CA VAL A 506 15.95 18.81 8.05
C VAL A 506 16.70 19.27 9.30
N GLN A 507 16.64 18.53 10.41
CA GLN A 507 17.31 18.92 11.66
C GLN A 507 18.82 19.16 11.48
N TYR A 508 19.35 20.23 12.09
CA TYR A 508 20.79 20.54 12.12
C TYR A 508 21.23 20.98 13.53
N PRO A 509 22.35 20.46 14.08
CA PRO A 509 23.06 19.27 13.61
C PRO A 509 22.12 18.06 13.61
N PHE A 510 22.33 17.15 12.65
CA PHE A 510 21.43 16.02 12.49
C PHE A 510 21.66 14.98 13.61
N ASP A 511 20.61 14.63 14.35
CA ASP A 511 20.67 13.58 15.37
C ASP A 511 20.50 12.20 14.71
N THR A 512 21.55 11.39 14.72
CA THR A 512 21.55 10.05 14.12
C THR A 512 20.93 8.99 15.03
N ARG A 513 20.52 9.36 16.26
CA ARG A 513 19.94 8.42 17.21
C ARG A 513 18.61 7.86 16.69
N GLN A 514 18.50 6.55 16.81
CA GLN A 514 17.26 5.82 16.57
C GLN A 514 16.23 6.12 17.65
N THR A 515 14.97 6.06 17.27
CA THR A 515 13.85 6.08 18.20
C THR A 515 13.83 4.78 19.02
N LEU A 516 13.04 4.72 20.12
CA LEU A 516 12.97 3.49 20.91
C LEU A 516 12.35 2.35 20.09
N PHE A 517 11.34 2.64 19.28
CA PHE A 517 10.74 1.64 18.41
C PHE A 517 11.73 1.15 17.34
N ALA A 518 12.46 2.06 16.68
CA ALA A 518 13.47 1.65 15.69
C ALA A 518 14.54 0.72 16.29
N ARG A 519 14.90 0.92 17.56
CA ARG A 519 15.92 0.12 18.25
C ARG A 519 15.39 -1.21 18.80
N PHE A 520 14.16 -1.23 19.32
CA PHE A 520 13.61 -2.37 20.07
C PHE A 520 12.49 -3.10 19.36
N GLY A 521 12.00 -2.57 18.23
CA GLY A 521 10.86 -3.11 17.49
C GLY A 521 9.64 -3.32 18.39
N ASP A 522 9.01 -4.49 18.23
CA ASP A 522 7.76 -4.85 18.91
C ASP A 522 7.95 -5.40 20.34
N LEU A 523 9.11 -5.19 20.98
CA LEU A 523 9.36 -5.61 22.36
C LEU A 523 8.36 -5.02 23.37
N VAL A 524 7.65 -3.94 23.01
CA VAL A 524 6.55 -3.36 23.80
C VAL A 524 5.44 -4.38 24.12
N LEU A 525 5.24 -5.41 23.28
CA LEU A 525 4.27 -6.48 23.54
C LEU A 525 4.50 -7.14 24.89
N ILE A 526 5.76 -7.28 25.32
CA ILE A 526 6.10 -7.85 26.64
C ILE A 526 5.50 -7.00 27.76
N LEU A 527 5.57 -5.67 27.65
CA LEU A 527 4.99 -4.76 28.64
C LEU A 527 3.46 -4.90 28.70
N PHE A 528 2.80 -5.05 27.55
CA PHE A 528 1.35 -5.27 27.50
C PHE A 528 0.95 -6.59 28.18
N TRP A 529 1.69 -7.66 27.94
CA TRP A 529 1.45 -8.95 28.60
C TRP A 529 1.77 -8.94 30.09
N VAL A 530 2.84 -8.26 30.51
CA VAL A 530 3.15 -8.04 31.93
C VAL A 530 2.00 -7.29 32.61
N SER A 531 1.44 -6.24 32.00
CA SER A 531 0.26 -5.55 32.55
C SER A 531 -0.96 -6.49 32.69
N ALA A 532 -1.19 -7.35 31.69
CA ALA A 532 -2.30 -8.30 31.72
C ALA A 532 -2.13 -9.39 32.79
N LEU A 533 -0.89 -9.85 33.04
CA LEU A 533 -0.59 -10.97 33.93
C LEU A 533 -0.25 -10.57 35.38
N ALA A 534 0.44 -9.43 35.58
CA ALA A 534 1.05 -9.06 36.87
C ALA A 534 0.05 -8.79 38.01
N THR A 535 -1.24 -8.67 37.71
CA THR A 535 -2.27 -8.38 38.72
C THR A 535 -2.96 -9.63 39.27
N SER A 536 -2.62 -10.82 38.77
CA SER A 536 -3.20 -12.09 39.25
C SER A 536 -2.58 -12.60 40.56
N SER A 537 -1.43 -12.08 40.99
CA SER A 537 -0.60 -12.67 42.06
C SER A 537 -0.86 -12.11 43.46
N HIS A 538 -1.70 -11.09 43.64
CA HIS A 538 -1.80 -10.38 44.93
C HIS A 538 -2.89 -10.88 45.90
N SER A 539 -3.68 -11.92 45.58
CA SER A 539 -4.79 -12.36 46.44
C SER A 539 -4.46 -13.44 47.48
N THR A 540 -3.21 -13.87 47.64
CA THR A 540 -2.82 -14.86 48.66
C THR A 540 -2.16 -14.21 49.87
N THR A 541 -2.92 -13.46 50.66
CA THR A 541 -2.54 -13.16 52.06
C THR A 541 -3.73 -13.32 53.02
N ASN A 542 -4.35 -14.51 53.01
CA ASN A 542 -4.75 -15.13 54.26
C ASN A 542 -3.64 -16.11 54.67
N SER A 543 -2.44 -15.57 54.91
CA SER A 543 -1.49 -16.23 55.80
C SER A 543 -2.04 -16.03 57.21
N PRO A 544 -2.23 -17.10 58.02
CA PRO A 544 -2.45 -16.90 59.44
C PRO A 544 -1.23 -16.13 59.97
N GLN A 545 -1.49 -15.11 60.77
CA GLN A 545 -0.49 -14.27 61.43
C GLN A 545 0.73 -15.10 61.85
N SER A 546 1.84 -14.99 61.10
CA SER A 546 3.10 -15.52 61.58
C SER A 546 3.51 -14.68 62.80
N LYS A 547 3.64 -15.34 63.94
CA LYS A 547 4.00 -14.76 65.25
C LYS A 547 5.29 -13.90 65.24
N LEU A 548 6.04 -13.95 64.15
CA LEU A 548 7.24 -13.15 63.91
C LEU A 548 6.95 -11.64 63.77
N ALA A 549 5.81 -11.26 63.17
CA ALA A 549 5.46 -9.85 62.97
C ALA A 549 4.97 -9.15 64.24
N GLN A 550 4.43 -9.91 65.22
CA GLN A 550 4.14 -9.40 66.56
C GLN A 550 5.40 -9.28 67.42
N SER A 551 6.40 -10.16 67.23
CA SER A 551 7.68 -10.08 67.96
C SER A 551 8.53 -8.87 67.56
N LEU A 552 8.45 -8.42 66.30
CA LEU A 552 9.27 -7.28 65.82
C LEU A 552 8.64 -5.91 66.08
N ARG A 553 7.32 -5.82 66.30
CA ARG A 553 6.66 -4.56 66.68
C ARG A 553 6.86 -4.16 68.16
N GLY A 554 7.37 -5.05 69.00
CA GLY A 554 7.74 -4.74 70.39
C GLY A 554 9.11 -4.06 70.58
N SER A 555 10.02 -4.15 69.59
CA SER A 555 11.43 -3.81 69.78
C SER A 555 11.87 -2.45 69.21
N LEU A 556 10.99 -1.68 68.57
CA LEU A 556 11.36 -0.44 67.85
C LEU A 556 10.65 0.83 68.39
N ARG A 557 10.33 0.84 69.68
CA ARG A 557 9.84 2.05 70.39
C ARG A 557 10.92 2.87 71.11
N ASN A 558 12.20 2.48 71.03
CA ASN A 558 13.29 3.12 71.79
C ASN A 558 14.43 3.73 70.95
N LEU A 559 14.15 4.32 69.79
CA LEU A 559 15.15 5.15 69.09
C LEU A 559 14.54 6.46 68.59
N THR A 560 14.40 7.40 69.52
CA THR A 560 14.19 8.83 69.24
C THR A 560 15.42 9.43 68.59
N TRP A 561 15.15 10.28 67.61
CA TRP A 561 16.07 11.01 66.76
C TRP A 561 17.02 11.97 67.52
N LYS A 562 18.30 11.96 67.15
CA LYS A 562 19.18 13.14 67.15
C LYS A 562 19.91 13.18 65.80
N ALA A 563 19.74 14.27 65.06
CA ALA A 563 20.55 14.61 63.89
C ALA A 563 21.96 15.05 64.35
N PRO A 564 23.00 14.92 63.49
CA PRO A 564 23.40 16.13 62.76
C PRO A 564 23.99 15.93 61.34
N HIS A 565 23.88 17.03 60.58
CA HIS A 565 24.73 17.59 59.52
C HIS A 565 24.86 16.90 58.13
N PRO A 566 24.69 17.67 57.02
CA PRO A 566 24.94 17.21 55.66
C PRO A 566 26.33 17.64 55.19
N ALA A 567 27.27 16.70 55.14
CA ALA A 567 28.50 16.78 54.33
C ALA A 567 29.20 15.42 54.36
N ASP A 568 28.70 14.45 53.59
CA ASP A 568 29.51 13.32 53.07
C ASP A 568 28.60 12.35 52.30
N LEU A 569 28.39 12.60 51.00
CA LEU A 569 27.71 11.66 50.11
C LEU A 569 28.34 11.68 48.73
N SER A 570 29.60 11.25 48.66
CA SER A 570 30.24 10.88 47.39
C SER A 570 31.35 9.85 47.59
N ARG A 571 31.03 8.64 48.03
CA ARG A 571 31.75 7.40 47.64
C ARG A 571 31.14 6.15 48.27
N ARG A 572 31.11 5.09 47.47
CA ARG A 572 30.86 3.66 47.78
C ARG A 572 29.40 3.21 47.64
N VAL A 573 29.11 2.47 46.57
CA VAL A 573 28.58 1.09 46.61
C VAL A 573 28.88 0.41 45.26
N PHE A 574 29.72 -0.64 45.26
CA PHE A 574 29.49 -1.93 44.60
C PHE A 574 30.69 -2.85 44.84
N GLN A 575 30.66 -3.57 45.97
CA GLN A 575 31.33 -4.87 46.12
C GLN A 575 30.48 -5.75 47.03
N ARG A 576 29.93 -6.84 46.48
CA ARG A 576 29.41 -7.99 47.24
C ARG A 576 29.70 -9.25 46.40
N LYS A 577 30.86 -9.87 46.61
CA LYS A 577 31.19 -10.93 47.59
C LYS A 577 30.59 -12.29 47.20
N ARG A 578 31.43 -13.10 46.53
CA ARG A 578 31.31 -14.55 46.35
C ARG A 578 31.16 -15.24 47.71
N VAL A 579 30.27 -16.22 47.78
CA VAL A 579 30.33 -17.28 48.79
C VAL A 579 30.40 -18.62 48.06
N LEU A 580 31.44 -19.36 48.42
CA LEU A 580 31.82 -20.69 47.97
C LEU A 580 30.92 -21.71 48.69
N SER A 581 30.35 -22.68 47.96
CA SER A 581 29.87 -23.94 48.57
C SER A 581 30.23 -25.11 47.67
N LYS A 582 30.80 -26.13 48.29
CA LYS A 582 31.33 -27.37 47.73
C LYS A 582 30.27 -28.47 47.79
N GLU A 583 30.48 -29.43 46.88
CA GLU A 583 29.99 -30.82 46.79
C GLU A 583 28.72 -31.17 45.99
N PRO A 584 28.76 -32.31 45.25
CA PRO A 584 27.83 -32.61 44.17
C PRO A 584 26.85 -33.75 44.52
N PRO A 585 25.81 -33.94 43.69
CA PRO A 585 25.42 -35.30 43.35
C PRO A 585 25.29 -35.54 41.85
N THR A 586 25.78 -36.72 41.49
CA THR A 586 25.59 -37.49 40.25
C THR A 586 24.15 -37.52 39.77
N ILE A 587 23.91 -37.13 38.52
CA ILE A 587 22.71 -37.51 37.76
C ILE A 587 23.12 -37.95 36.36
N LYS A 588 22.45 -39.03 35.95
CA LYS A 588 22.64 -39.89 34.80
C LYS A 588 22.44 -39.17 33.46
N GLU A 589 23.21 -39.65 32.49
CA GLU A 589 22.99 -39.53 31.06
C GLU A 589 21.56 -39.95 30.70
N ASP A 590 20.88 -39.13 29.92
CA ASP A 590 20.03 -39.60 28.82
C ASP A 590 19.98 -38.53 27.73
N SER A 591 20.19 -39.02 26.51
CA SER A 591 20.34 -38.36 25.22
C SER A 591 19.12 -37.55 24.77
N PHE A 592 19.34 -36.40 24.13
CA PHE A 592 18.66 -36.00 22.87
C PHE A 592 19.43 -34.86 22.17
N GLU A 593 19.40 -34.91 20.84
CA GLU A 593 20.34 -34.36 19.86
C GLU A 593 20.25 -32.84 19.58
N ASP A 594 21.42 -32.27 19.33
CA ASP A 594 21.85 -31.38 18.24
C ASP A 594 20.99 -30.17 17.83
N TYR A 595 21.41 -28.99 18.31
CA TYR A 595 21.42 -27.75 17.51
C TYR A 595 22.85 -27.21 17.48
N LEU A 596 23.50 -27.31 16.32
CA LEU A 596 24.75 -26.63 16.02
C LEU A 596 24.46 -25.11 15.89
N PHE A 597 25.02 -24.32 16.79
CA PHE A 597 25.15 -22.87 16.60
C PHE A 597 26.36 -22.62 15.69
N VAL A 598 26.11 -22.16 14.47
CA VAL A 598 27.16 -21.63 13.57
C VAL A 598 27.49 -20.21 14.04
N THR A 599 28.67 -20.04 14.62
CA THR A 599 29.23 -18.72 14.96
C THR A 599 29.91 -18.09 13.76
N ARG A 600 29.93 -16.75 13.72
CA ARG A 600 30.34 -15.87 12.61
C ARG A 600 31.83 -15.91 12.24
N GLU A 601 32.55 -16.95 12.64
CA GLU A 601 34.02 -17.05 12.55
C GLU A 601 34.50 -18.22 11.66
N ASP A 602 33.59 -19.02 11.09
CA ASP A 602 33.93 -20.19 10.24
C ASP A 602 33.74 -19.98 8.73
N ILE A 603 33.98 -18.76 8.22
CA ILE A 603 34.02 -18.52 6.76
C ILE A 603 35.42 -18.06 6.38
N ASP A 604 36.26 -19.02 6.00
CA ASP A 604 37.53 -18.75 5.31
C ASP A 604 37.27 -18.46 3.81
N PRO A 605 38.02 -17.53 3.20
CA PRO A 605 37.84 -17.14 1.81
C PRO A 605 38.73 -17.98 0.89
N CYS A 606 38.15 -18.64 -0.12
CA CYS A 606 38.97 -19.26 -1.16
C CYS A 606 38.23 -19.28 -2.50
N SER A 607 38.67 -18.41 -3.43
CA SER A 607 38.99 -18.70 -4.84
C SER A 607 38.88 -17.43 -5.71
N GLN A 608 40.04 -16.81 -5.96
CA GLN A 608 40.25 -15.98 -7.14
C GLN A 608 40.80 -16.87 -8.27
N PRO A 609 40.40 -16.66 -9.54
CA PRO A 609 41.09 -17.27 -10.66
C PRO A 609 42.32 -16.44 -11.07
N ALA A 610 43.37 -17.17 -11.40
CA ALA A 610 44.68 -16.67 -11.81
C ALA A 610 44.68 -16.01 -13.19
N SER A 611 45.48 -14.95 -13.35
CA SER A 611 46.18 -14.66 -14.62
C SER A 611 47.49 -13.91 -14.35
N THR A 612 48.57 -14.69 -14.25
CA THR A 612 49.90 -14.47 -14.83
C THR A 612 50.50 -13.06 -14.87
N LEU A 613 51.46 -12.84 -13.98
CA LEU A 613 52.61 -11.94 -14.13
C LEU A 613 53.63 -12.53 -15.11
N ASP A 614 54.16 -11.70 -16.01
CA ASP A 614 55.55 -11.80 -16.47
C ASP A 614 56.29 -10.52 -16.07
N ILE A 615 57.36 -10.72 -15.30
CA ILE A 615 58.26 -9.71 -14.77
C ILE A 615 59.46 -9.62 -15.71
N ASN A 616 59.88 -8.40 -16.07
CA ASN A 616 61.27 -8.15 -16.43
C ASN A 616 61.82 -7.00 -15.59
N LEU A 617 62.85 -7.32 -14.81
CA LEU A 617 63.69 -6.43 -14.02
C LEU A 617 64.49 -5.49 -14.94
N GLY A 618 64.76 -4.28 -14.45
CA GLY A 618 65.87 -3.48 -14.96
C GLY A 618 65.96 -2.05 -14.42
N ALA A 619 66.82 -1.87 -13.42
CA ALA A 619 67.62 -0.67 -13.13
C ALA A 619 66.97 0.55 -12.42
N GLU A 620 67.33 0.70 -11.13
CA GLU A 620 67.73 1.96 -10.47
C GLU A 620 68.67 2.80 -11.38
N PRO A 621 68.79 4.15 -11.23
CA PRO A 621 69.11 4.74 -9.92
C PRO A 621 68.69 6.22 -9.66
N THR A 622 68.95 6.62 -8.41
CA THR A 622 69.39 7.95 -7.95
C THR A 622 68.40 9.08 -7.68
N ILE A 623 68.37 9.40 -6.38
CA ILE A 623 67.95 10.63 -5.73
C ILE A 623 68.79 11.81 -6.22
N THR A 624 68.15 12.94 -6.53
CA THR A 624 68.77 14.26 -6.38
C THR A 624 67.69 15.30 -6.07
N GLU A 625 67.74 15.81 -4.85
CA GLU A 625 67.02 17.00 -4.40
C GLU A 625 67.54 18.23 -5.15
N HIS A 626 66.65 19.07 -5.68
CA HIS A 626 66.94 20.47 -5.90
C HIS A 626 65.72 21.35 -5.65
N SER A 627 65.99 22.38 -4.86
CA SER A 627 65.16 23.47 -4.37
C SER A 627 64.71 24.47 -5.46
N VAL A 628 63.44 24.93 -5.36
CA VAL A 628 62.90 26.33 -5.38
C VAL A 628 63.41 27.27 -6.51
N PRO A 629 62.60 28.06 -7.27
CA PRO A 629 61.56 28.95 -6.72
C PRO A 629 60.26 29.20 -7.53
N THR A 630 59.26 29.59 -6.73
CA THR A 630 58.08 30.40 -7.01
C THR A 630 58.34 31.57 -7.96
N GLN A 631 57.57 31.66 -9.06
CA GLN A 631 57.54 32.85 -9.92
C GLN A 631 56.17 33.54 -9.88
N VAL A 632 56.20 34.74 -9.31
CA VAL A 632 55.19 35.79 -9.39
C VAL A 632 55.09 36.26 -10.85
N ARG A 633 53.87 36.35 -11.41
CA ARG A 633 53.60 37.08 -12.64
C ARG A 633 52.61 38.20 -12.36
N SER A 634 53.07 39.42 -12.59
CA SER A 634 52.23 40.61 -12.75
C SER A 634 52.62 41.36 -14.02
N PHE A 635 51.63 42.11 -14.51
CA PHE A 635 51.61 43.19 -15.51
C PHE A 635 51.58 42.89 -17.01
N GLY A 636 50.58 43.53 -17.64
CA GLY A 636 50.39 43.72 -19.08
C GLY A 636 49.25 44.69 -19.35
N HIS A 637 49.51 45.97 -19.12
CA HIS A 637 48.68 47.14 -19.45
C HIS A 637 48.40 47.26 -20.95
N LEU A 638 47.18 47.66 -21.34
CA LEU A 638 46.94 48.46 -22.56
C LEU A 638 45.86 49.52 -22.31
N THR A 639 46.13 50.70 -22.84
CA THR A 639 45.49 52.00 -22.63
C THR A 639 44.42 52.30 -23.68
N GLY A 640 43.42 53.11 -23.32
CA GLY A 640 42.44 53.66 -24.25
C GLY A 640 41.56 54.71 -23.58
N ASN A 641 41.97 55.99 -23.69
CA ASN A 641 41.27 57.19 -23.22
C ASN A 641 39.99 57.47 -24.02
N SER A 642 38.93 57.96 -23.35
CA SER A 642 38.00 58.96 -23.92
C SER A 642 37.13 59.63 -22.83
N SER A 643 37.39 60.92 -22.65
CA SER A 643 36.67 62.04 -22.00
C SER A 643 35.24 61.89 -21.42
N ASN A 644 35.11 62.30 -20.15
CA ASN A 644 33.96 62.92 -19.46
C ASN A 644 33.68 64.36 -19.99
N PRO A 645 32.66 65.18 -19.53
CA PRO A 645 31.74 65.02 -18.38
C PRO A 645 30.26 65.43 -18.64
N SER A 646 29.34 65.13 -17.71
CA SER A 646 28.20 65.99 -17.29
C SER A 646 27.52 65.40 -16.04
N ALA A 647 27.10 66.27 -15.12
CA ALA A 647 26.75 65.97 -13.75
C ALA A 647 25.33 66.44 -13.35
N ILE A 648 24.86 65.96 -12.18
CA ILE A 648 23.81 66.50 -11.26
C ILE A 648 22.33 66.12 -11.59
N PRO A 649 21.39 65.87 -10.61
CA PRO A 649 21.45 65.34 -9.22
C PRO A 649 20.38 64.23 -8.92
N PRO A 650 20.34 63.66 -7.68
CA PRO A 650 19.23 62.86 -7.17
C PRO A 650 18.21 63.70 -6.34
N SER A 651 16.93 63.33 -6.38
CA SER A 651 15.83 63.81 -5.50
C SER A 651 15.35 62.62 -4.66
N GLU A 652 15.32 62.60 -3.32
CA GLU A 652 14.51 63.35 -2.32
C GLU A 652 12.99 63.14 -2.52
N LEU A 653 12.24 62.38 -1.69
CA LEU A 653 11.80 62.55 -0.28
C LEU A 653 10.83 61.36 0.08
N PRO A 654 10.19 61.21 1.28
CA PRO A 654 10.52 61.63 2.66
C PRO A 654 10.37 60.48 3.72
N PRO A 655 10.73 60.73 5.01
CA PRO A 655 10.64 59.77 6.12
C PRO A 655 9.34 59.91 6.93
N LEU A 656 8.88 58.84 7.59
CA LEU A 656 7.78 58.97 8.56
C LEU A 656 7.91 58.04 9.80
N ILE A 657 8.32 58.70 10.90
CA ILE A 657 7.76 58.69 12.26
C ILE A 657 7.67 57.36 13.02
N ILE A 658 8.55 57.25 14.02
CA ILE A 658 8.41 56.47 15.25
C ILE A 658 7.99 57.44 16.37
N PRO A 659 7.10 57.06 17.29
CA PRO A 659 7.11 57.60 18.64
C PRO A 659 7.40 56.51 19.68
N ASP A 660 8.50 56.69 20.39
CA ASP A 660 8.78 56.06 21.68
C ASP A 660 8.29 56.98 22.81
N SER A 661 7.49 56.43 23.75
CA SER A 661 7.59 56.81 25.16
C SER A 661 6.86 55.83 26.10
N LEU A 662 7.68 55.04 26.80
CA LEU A 662 7.68 54.79 28.26
C LEU A 662 6.51 54.08 28.98
N ALA A 663 6.80 52.82 29.35
CA ALA A 663 6.87 52.27 30.71
C ALA A 663 5.74 52.56 31.73
N ARG A 664 5.04 51.50 32.17
CA ARG A 664 5.11 50.93 33.55
C ARG A 664 4.16 49.74 33.76
N LEU A 665 4.59 48.87 34.67
CA LEU A 665 3.96 47.66 35.21
C LEU A 665 2.44 47.72 35.43
N SER A 666 1.75 46.60 35.21
CA SER A 666 0.86 45.97 36.21
C SER A 666 0.27 44.66 35.67
N SER A 667 0.20 43.67 36.56
CA SER A 667 -0.54 42.41 36.47
C SER A 667 -1.99 42.56 35.97
N TYR A 668 -2.50 41.56 35.24
CA TYR A 668 -3.71 40.77 35.56
C TYR A 668 -4.16 39.88 34.37
N THR A 669 -4.28 38.57 34.64
CA THR A 669 -5.20 37.56 34.07
C THR A 669 -5.69 37.73 32.62
N ALA A 670 -5.15 36.90 31.71
CA ALA A 670 -5.79 36.62 30.43
C ALA A 670 -6.89 35.55 30.60
N LYS A 671 -8.14 35.97 30.37
CA LYS A 671 -9.26 35.07 30.07
C LYS A 671 -9.14 34.61 28.63
N THR A 672 -9.07 33.30 28.45
CA THR A 672 -9.14 32.57 27.19
C THR A 672 -10.55 32.72 26.61
N LEU A 673 -10.66 33.25 25.39
CA LEU A 673 -11.86 33.10 24.54
C LEU A 673 -11.51 32.13 23.42
N THR A 674 -12.14 30.97 23.50
CA THR A 674 -12.17 29.90 22.52
C THR A 674 -13.07 30.29 21.35
N ALA A 675 -12.51 30.37 20.14
CA ALA A 675 -13.28 30.25 18.91
C ALA A 675 -12.99 28.85 18.34
N SER A 676 -14.05 28.04 18.26
CA SER A 676 -14.02 26.69 17.70
C SER A 676 -13.96 26.77 16.18
N GLU A 677 -12.88 26.29 15.58
CA GLU A 677 -12.89 25.89 14.18
C GLU A 677 -13.48 24.48 14.09
N SER A 678 -14.71 24.41 13.62
CA SER A 678 -15.41 23.18 13.26
C SER A 678 -14.86 22.63 11.94
N SER A 679 -14.67 21.32 11.89
CA SER A 679 -14.24 20.49 10.75
C SER A 679 -14.92 20.85 9.41
N PRO A 680 -14.22 20.69 8.27
CA PRO A 680 -14.82 20.90 6.96
C PRO A 680 -15.83 19.77 6.67
N THR A 681 -17.04 20.17 6.28
CA THR A 681 -18.11 19.26 5.85
C THR A 681 -18.04 19.04 4.34
N PHE A 682 -18.51 17.85 3.96
CA PHE A 682 -18.55 17.16 2.65
C PHE A 682 -19.09 17.96 1.42
N THR A 683 -19.36 19.26 1.54
CA THR A 683 -19.97 20.11 0.50
C THR A 683 -18.97 20.76 -0.47
N GLU A 684 -17.66 20.73 -0.17
CA GLU A 684 -16.64 21.40 -1.02
C GLU A 684 -16.23 20.60 -2.26
N PHE A 685 -16.49 19.28 -2.28
CA PHE A 685 -16.25 18.42 -3.45
C PHE A 685 -17.31 18.54 -4.55
N ALA A 686 -18.50 19.10 -4.26
CA ALA A 686 -19.58 19.24 -5.23
C ALA A 686 -19.38 20.40 -6.23
N HIS A 687 -18.49 21.36 -5.93
CA HIS A 687 -18.23 22.48 -6.83
C HIS A 687 -17.24 22.15 -7.97
N ILE A 688 -16.39 21.14 -7.81
CA ILE A 688 -15.36 20.77 -8.80
C ILE A 688 -15.95 19.93 -9.95
N THR A 689 -17.00 19.14 -9.71
CA THR A 689 -17.65 18.30 -10.73
C THR A 689 -18.58 19.07 -11.68
N SER A 690 -18.89 20.34 -11.39
CA SER A 690 -19.77 21.18 -12.23
C SER A 690 -19.08 21.84 -13.44
N SER A 691 -17.77 21.63 -13.63
CA SER A 691 -16.97 22.33 -14.64
C SER A 691 -16.58 21.50 -15.88
N PHE A 692 -17.17 20.31 -16.07
CA PHE A 692 -16.92 19.49 -17.25
C PHE A 692 -17.95 19.74 -18.38
N PRO A 693 -17.51 19.99 -19.63
CA PRO A 693 -18.42 20.02 -20.77
C PRO A 693 -18.95 18.62 -21.08
N GLN A 694 -20.27 18.48 -21.28
CA GLN A 694 -20.89 17.23 -21.72
C GLN A 694 -20.63 16.96 -23.21
N PRO A 695 -20.53 15.68 -23.64
CA PRO A 695 -20.40 15.31 -25.05
C PRO A 695 -21.72 15.56 -25.82
N PRO A 696 -21.65 15.89 -27.13
CA PRO A 696 -22.83 16.19 -27.94
C PRO A 696 -23.70 14.94 -28.16
N SER A 697 -25.01 15.10 -27.97
CA SER A 697 -26.02 14.04 -27.96
C SER A 697 -26.97 14.07 -29.17
N HIS A 698 -26.47 14.27 -30.39
CA HIS A 698 -27.31 14.10 -31.59
C HIS A 698 -26.52 13.55 -32.78
N ILE A 699 -26.86 12.32 -33.20
CA ILE A 699 -26.57 11.77 -34.53
C ILE A 699 -27.85 11.94 -35.36
N PRO A 700 -27.82 12.65 -36.51
CA PRO A 700 -29.01 12.79 -37.34
C PRO A 700 -29.29 11.50 -38.12
N ILE A 701 -30.57 11.10 -38.10
CA ILE A 701 -31.14 10.02 -38.90
C ILE A 701 -31.23 10.49 -40.36
N ALA A 702 -30.48 9.86 -41.26
CA ALA A 702 -30.60 10.10 -42.69
C ALA A 702 -31.83 9.40 -43.26
N THR A 703 -32.67 10.18 -43.93
CA THR A 703 -33.89 9.74 -44.62
C THR A 703 -33.59 9.47 -46.09
N LYS A 704 -33.97 8.26 -46.55
CA LYS A 704 -34.30 7.80 -47.92
C LYS A 704 -33.42 8.19 -49.11
N LEU A 705 -32.94 7.17 -49.84
CA LEU A 705 -32.98 7.18 -51.30
C LEU A 705 -33.39 5.80 -51.85
N SER A 706 -34.59 5.77 -52.44
CA SER A 706 -35.08 4.69 -53.28
C SER A 706 -34.57 4.95 -54.70
N VAL A 707 -33.71 4.10 -55.23
CA VAL A 707 -33.47 4.01 -56.68
C VAL A 707 -33.45 2.54 -57.09
N GLU A 708 -34.42 2.27 -57.94
CA GLU A 708 -34.78 1.07 -58.66
C GLU A 708 -33.79 0.81 -59.80
N ILE A 709 -33.08 -0.33 -59.81
CA ILE A 709 -32.48 -0.87 -61.05
C ILE A 709 -32.66 -2.40 -61.11
N SER A 710 -33.34 -2.76 -62.20
CA SER A 710 -33.70 -4.03 -62.84
C SER A 710 -32.79 -5.26 -62.68
N SER A 711 -33.47 -6.40 -62.54
CA SER A 711 -33.03 -7.77 -62.86
C SER A 711 -32.48 -7.92 -64.30
N PRO A 712 -31.61 -8.91 -64.56
CA PRO A 712 -32.12 -10.13 -65.18
C PRO A 712 -31.52 -11.45 -64.64
N ARG A 713 -32.41 -12.45 -64.49
CA ARG A 713 -32.15 -13.91 -64.54
C ARG A 713 -31.91 -14.36 -66.01
N PRO A 714 -31.61 -15.64 -66.30
CA PRO A 714 -30.76 -16.63 -65.63
C PRO A 714 -29.78 -17.31 -66.64
N LEU A 715 -28.78 -18.08 -66.19
CA LEU A 715 -28.28 -19.20 -66.98
C LEU A 715 -27.78 -20.34 -66.09
N ARG A 716 -28.15 -21.54 -66.54
CA ARG A 716 -28.11 -22.86 -65.92
C ARG A 716 -26.99 -23.64 -66.58
N THR A 717 -26.10 -24.27 -65.81
CA THR A 717 -25.34 -25.48 -66.20
C THR A 717 -24.84 -26.22 -64.97
N ASP A 718 -25.50 -27.34 -64.69
CA ASP A 718 -25.08 -28.69 -64.26
C ASP A 718 -23.71 -29.00 -63.60
N PRO A 719 -23.63 -30.09 -62.80
CA PRO A 719 -22.55 -30.37 -61.85
C PRO A 719 -21.44 -31.25 -62.44
N ILE A 720 -20.20 -31.05 -61.98
CA ILE A 720 -19.10 -32.00 -62.23
C ILE A 720 -18.44 -32.38 -60.90
N ASN A 721 -18.56 -33.67 -60.58
CA ASN A 721 -17.76 -34.41 -59.61
C ASN A 721 -16.28 -34.37 -60.01
N TYR A 722 -15.39 -34.07 -59.06
CA TYR A 722 -14.01 -34.57 -59.12
C TYR A 722 -13.56 -35.17 -57.80
N THR A 723 -12.96 -36.33 -57.98
CA THR A 723 -12.47 -37.36 -57.06
C THR A 723 -11.29 -36.91 -56.21
N ARG A 724 -11.34 -37.35 -54.94
CA ARG A 724 -10.30 -37.23 -53.91
C ARG A 724 -9.23 -38.30 -54.13
N ASN A 725 -7.99 -37.90 -54.37
CA ASN A 725 -6.80 -38.76 -54.26
C ASN A 725 -5.69 -37.98 -53.54
N THR A 726 -5.29 -38.45 -52.35
CA THR A 726 -4.00 -38.12 -51.73
C THR A 726 -3.50 -39.36 -50.97
N PRO A 727 -2.24 -39.79 -51.17
CA PRO A 727 -1.73 -41.06 -50.66
C PRO A 727 -1.18 -40.97 -49.23
N LEU A 728 -1.26 -42.11 -48.54
CA LEU A 728 -0.62 -42.46 -47.28
C LEU A 728 0.90 -42.65 -47.46
N PHE A 729 1.69 -42.15 -46.51
CA PHE A 729 2.97 -42.73 -46.11
C PHE A 729 3.13 -42.62 -44.59
N ALA A 730 3.66 -43.69 -43.98
CA ALA A 730 3.62 -43.95 -42.55
C ALA A 730 5.04 -44.08 -41.92
N SER A 731 5.10 -43.74 -40.63
CA SER A 731 5.95 -44.30 -39.54
C SER A 731 7.44 -43.85 -39.43
N PRO A 732 8.12 -44.02 -38.26
CA PRO A 732 7.68 -44.27 -36.87
C PRO A 732 8.43 -43.45 -35.78
N ILE A 733 7.91 -43.36 -34.55
CA ILE A 733 8.72 -43.05 -33.34
C ILE A 733 8.41 -44.04 -32.21
N SER A 734 9.50 -44.47 -31.57
CA SER A 734 9.74 -45.60 -30.69
C SER A 734 9.25 -45.44 -29.24
N GLU A 735 8.75 -46.55 -28.68
CA GLU A 735 8.63 -46.83 -27.24
C GLU A 735 10.00 -46.97 -26.57
N VAL A 736 10.16 -46.36 -25.39
CA VAL A 736 11.21 -46.71 -24.41
C VAL A 736 10.55 -46.92 -23.05
N LYS A 737 10.75 -48.14 -22.50
CA LYS A 737 10.31 -48.60 -21.17
C LYS A 737 11.16 -47.97 -20.04
N PRO A 738 10.60 -47.96 -18.81
CA PRO A 738 11.42 -48.30 -17.64
C PRO A 738 10.76 -49.37 -16.75
N GLY A 739 11.51 -50.46 -16.49
CA GLY A 739 11.47 -51.19 -15.20
C GLY A 739 12.78 -50.86 -14.44
N SER A 740 13.01 -51.13 -13.16
CA SER A 740 12.34 -51.89 -12.10
C SER A 740 13.20 -51.70 -10.82
N ILE A 741 12.74 -52.24 -9.68
CA ILE A 741 13.37 -52.39 -8.34
C ILE A 741 13.02 -51.24 -7.37
N ALA A 742 12.05 -51.34 -6.45
CA ALA A 742 11.82 -52.26 -5.31
C ALA A 742 12.58 -51.89 -4.03
N SER A 743 11.85 -51.49 -2.98
CA SER A 743 11.93 -52.06 -1.61
C SER A 743 11.08 -51.27 -0.58
N ALA A 744 10.71 -51.98 0.49
CA ALA A 744 10.18 -51.52 1.78
C ALA A 744 8.65 -51.31 1.92
N GLN A 745 7.99 -52.42 2.25
CA GLN A 745 6.76 -52.49 3.03
C GLN A 745 6.89 -51.82 4.41
N ARG A 746 5.71 -51.47 4.96
CA ARG A 746 5.32 -51.48 6.38
C ARG A 746 5.46 -50.15 7.14
N ILE A 747 4.35 -49.40 7.22
CA ILE A 747 3.57 -49.12 8.45
C ILE A 747 2.19 -48.57 8.02
N ARG A 748 1.16 -49.38 8.23
CA ARG A 748 -0.25 -48.96 8.24
C ARG A 748 -0.60 -48.64 9.69
N SER A 749 -0.95 -47.41 10.02
CA SER A 749 -2.06 -47.13 10.95
C SER A 749 -2.47 -45.65 10.95
N ARG A 750 -3.79 -45.44 10.98
CA ARG A 750 -4.51 -44.26 11.47
C ARG A 750 -4.25 -42.88 10.84
N ALA A 751 -5.05 -42.54 9.84
CA ALA A 751 -5.60 -41.19 9.64
C ALA A 751 -6.66 -41.19 8.52
N LYS A 752 -7.84 -41.77 8.77
CA LYS A 752 -9.02 -41.57 7.92
C LYS A 752 -10.25 -41.55 8.82
N ASP A 753 -10.54 -40.39 9.40
CA ASP A 753 -11.82 -40.07 10.05
C ASP A 753 -12.00 -38.56 10.31
N PHE A 754 -11.50 -37.70 9.42
CA PHE A 754 -11.85 -36.27 9.42
C PHE A 754 -12.18 -35.85 7.99
N PHE A 755 -13.31 -35.16 7.81
CA PHE A 755 -14.01 -34.83 6.56
C PHE A 755 -15.00 -35.86 6.02
N ARG A 756 -16.07 -36.09 6.80
CA ARG A 756 -17.39 -36.44 6.25
C ARG A 756 -18.26 -35.18 6.33
N ILE A 757 -18.44 -34.51 5.20
CA ILE A 757 -19.40 -33.40 5.03
C ILE A 757 -20.79 -34.03 4.92
N PRO A 758 -21.78 -33.70 5.78
CA PRO A 758 -23.13 -34.18 5.58
C PRO A 758 -23.86 -33.34 4.52
N SER A 759 -24.36 -34.02 3.50
CA SER A 759 -25.32 -33.51 2.53
C SER A 759 -26.68 -33.29 3.21
N ILE A 760 -26.93 -32.08 3.72
CA ILE A 760 -28.25 -31.62 4.17
C ILE A 760 -28.55 -30.31 3.43
N LEU A 761 -28.90 -30.43 2.15
CA LEU A 761 -29.51 -29.37 1.34
C LEU A 761 -30.53 -29.99 0.38
N SER A 762 -31.63 -30.51 0.94
CA SER A 762 -32.80 -30.90 0.14
C SER A 762 -34.09 -30.86 0.95
N SER A 763 -34.29 -29.82 1.76
CA SER A 763 -35.63 -29.46 2.21
C SER A 763 -35.56 -28.05 2.76
N TRP A 764 -36.11 -27.08 2.02
CA TRP A 764 -36.69 -25.82 2.51
C TRP A 764 -37.34 -25.13 1.30
N LYS A 765 -38.55 -25.60 0.95
CA LYS A 765 -39.50 -24.81 0.17
C LYS A 765 -40.41 -24.10 1.18
N SER A 766 -40.09 -22.87 1.53
CA SER A 766 -41.09 -21.92 2.02
C SER A 766 -40.82 -20.57 1.40
N LYS A 767 -41.81 -20.07 0.64
CA LYS A 767 -41.78 -18.76 -0.01
C LYS A 767 -42.26 -17.70 1.00
N PRO A 768 -41.50 -16.64 1.30
CA PRO A 768 -42.08 -15.41 1.79
C PRO A 768 -42.49 -14.53 0.59
N LYS A 769 -43.77 -14.17 0.52
CA LYS A 769 -44.26 -13.08 -0.32
C LYS A 769 -43.83 -11.76 0.33
N ALA A 770 -42.79 -11.13 -0.22
CA ALA A 770 -42.49 -9.73 0.06
C ALA A 770 -43.02 -8.88 -1.11
N SER A 771 -44.10 -8.14 -0.85
CA SER A 771 -44.63 -7.09 -1.71
C SER A 771 -43.73 -5.87 -1.61
N ILE A 772 -42.90 -5.61 -2.62
CA ILE A 772 -42.18 -4.35 -2.78
C ILE A 772 -43.15 -3.34 -3.38
N MET A 773 -43.62 -2.40 -2.55
CA MET A 773 -44.30 -1.19 -3.01
C MET A 773 -43.24 -0.24 -3.59
N TYR A 774 -43.28 -0.03 -4.90
CA TYR A 774 -42.64 1.12 -5.55
C TYR A 774 -43.52 2.35 -5.30
N ALA A 775 -43.04 3.30 -4.50
CA ALA A 775 -43.66 4.60 -4.29
C ALA A 775 -42.61 5.71 -4.38
N GLY A 776 -42.88 6.70 -5.24
CA GLY A 776 -42.28 8.05 -5.14
C GLY A 776 -41.19 8.40 -6.14
N LYS A 777 -41.53 8.52 -7.43
CA LYS A 777 -40.76 9.32 -8.40
C LYS A 777 -40.88 10.79 -7.96
N ARG A 778 -39.80 11.40 -7.48
CA ARG A 778 -39.70 12.86 -7.33
C ARG A 778 -39.42 13.46 -8.70
N SER A 779 -40.41 14.10 -9.29
CA SER A 779 -40.29 15.00 -10.42
C SER A 779 -39.90 16.38 -9.91
N ASP A 780 -38.60 16.66 -9.85
CA ASP A 780 -38.07 18.03 -9.81
C ASP A 780 -37.02 18.11 -10.93
N VAL A 781 -37.52 18.21 -12.16
CA VAL A 781 -36.75 18.68 -13.31
C VAL A 781 -37.22 20.11 -13.51
N VAL A 782 -36.32 21.06 -13.26
CA VAL A 782 -36.54 22.47 -13.54
C VAL A 782 -36.67 22.60 -15.06
N ASP A 783 -37.91 22.76 -15.51
CA ASP A 783 -38.29 22.96 -16.90
C ASP A 783 -37.84 24.37 -17.30
N PHE A 784 -36.66 24.49 -17.92
CA PHE A 784 -36.24 25.72 -18.60
C PHE A 784 -37.00 25.84 -19.92
N GLY A 785 -38.29 26.19 -19.80
CA GLY A 785 -39.18 26.50 -20.90
C GLY A 785 -38.78 27.80 -21.59
N GLY A 786 -38.10 27.68 -22.71
CA GLY A 786 -37.90 28.73 -23.69
C GLY A 786 -37.36 28.10 -24.97
N GLU A 787 -38.21 27.93 -25.98
CA GLU A 787 -37.78 27.51 -27.31
C GLU A 787 -36.80 28.57 -27.85
N MET A 788 -35.51 28.27 -27.85
CA MET A 788 -34.52 29.10 -28.54
C MET A 788 -34.78 28.97 -30.03
N ASP A 789 -35.17 30.09 -30.66
CA ASP A 789 -35.38 30.17 -32.10
C ASP A 789 -34.04 30.11 -32.85
N TYR A 790 -33.68 28.91 -33.30
CA TYR A 790 -32.51 28.66 -34.13
C TYR A 790 -32.76 28.89 -35.63
N SER A 791 -33.91 29.42 -36.05
CA SER A 791 -34.27 29.59 -37.46
C SER A 791 -33.29 30.46 -38.26
N ASN A 792 -32.48 31.27 -37.58
CA ASN A 792 -31.47 32.14 -38.19
C ASN A 792 -30.01 31.72 -37.96
N VAL A 793 -29.74 30.60 -37.27
CA VAL A 793 -28.35 30.16 -37.00
C VAL A 793 -27.96 29.06 -37.99
N LYS A 794 -27.42 29.48 -39.14
CA LYS A 794 -26.90 28.58 -40.19
C LYS A 794 -25.46 28.18 -39.88
N TRP A 795 -25.28 27.16 -39.04
CA TRP A 795 -23.97 26.53 -38.86
C TRP A 795 -23.57 25.80 -40.16
N PHE A 796 -22.34 26.01 -40.63
CA PHE A 796 -21.68 25.25 -41.72
C PHE A 796 -22.21 25.40 -43.16
N GLN A 797 -22.72 26.58 -43.57
CA GLN A 797 -23.07 26.80 -44.99
C GLN A 797 -21.87 27.04 -45.92
N GLU A 798 -20.71 27.42 -45.39
CA GLU A 798 -19.48 27.54 -46.17
C GLU A 798 -18.48 26.46 -45.74
N ALA A 799 -18.33 25.44 -46.57
CA ALA A 799 -17.21 24.52 -46.44
C ALA A 799 -15.91 25.33 -46.51
N PRO A 800 -14.99 25.20 -45.53
CA PRO A 800 -13.71 25.88 -45.58
C PRO A 800 -13.05 25.63 -46.94
N PRO A 801 -12.49 26.66 -47.60
CA PRO A 801 -11.85 26.49 -48.90
C PRO A 801 -10.83 25.36 -48.80
N ARG A 802 -11.02 24.32 -49.62
CA ARG A 802 -10.22 23.11 -49.60
C ARG A 802 -8.76 23.55 -49.77
N PRO A 803 -7.86 23.28 -48.80
CA PRO A 803 -6.46 23.65 -48.94
C PRO A 803 -5.93 23.03 -50.25
N PRO A 804 -5.05 23.74 -50.97
CA PRO A 804 -4.47 23.23 -52.21
C PRO A 804 -3.87 21.84 -51.94
N PRO A 805 -4.01 20.89 -52.88
CA PRO A 805 -3.50 19.54 -52.69
C PRO A 805 -2.02 19.63 -52.27
N PRO A 806 -1.63 19.04 -51.12
CA PRO A 806 -0.25 19.08 -50.70
C PRO A 806 0.63 18.54 -51.82
N PRO A 807 1.81 19.14 -52.07
CA PRO A 807 2.71 18.68 -53.11
C PRO A 807 2.95 17.18 -52.93
N GLU A 808 2.84 16.41 -54.02
CA GLU A 808 3.04 14.96 -54.04
C GLU A 808 4.28 14.62 -53.21
N GLN A 809 4.05 14.04 -52.02
CA GLN A 809 5.15 13.62 -51.17
C GLN A 809 5.99 12.63 -52.00
N PRO A 810 7.31 12.83 -52.11
CA PRO A 810 8.16 11.90 -52.84
C PRO A 810 7.90 10.51 -52.28
N SER A 811 7.56 9.57 -53.17
CA SER A 811 7.26 8.18 -52.82
C SER A 811 8.34 7.68 -51.87
N GLY A 812 7.98 7.51 -50.59
CA GLY A 812 8.89 7.03 -49.58
C GLY A 812 9.49 5.69 -50.01
N PRO A 813 10.69 5.33 -49.50
CA PRO A 813 11.30 4.05 -49.80
C PRO A 813 10.29 2.92 -49.54
N HIS A 814 10.20 1.99 -50.49
CA HIS A 814 9.32 0.83 -50.41
C HIS A 814 9.53 0.12 -49.07
N TYR A 815 8.48 0.07 -48.24
CA TYR A 815 8.55 -0.55 -46.92
C TYR A 815 8.74 -2.05 -47.09
N THR A 816 9.90 -2.55 -46.67
CA THR A 816 10.19 -3.98 -46.56
C THR A 816 10.02 -4.39 -45.10
N PRO A 817 8.99 -5.19 -44.74
CA PRO A 817 8.78 -5.61 -43.36
C PRO A 817 9.97 -6.42 -42.85
N SER A 818 10.28 -6.30 -41.55
CA SER A 818 11.34 -7.11 -40.94
C SER A 818 10.91 -8.58 -40.86
N PRO A 819 11.86 -9.55 -40.89
CA PRO A 819 11.53 -10.97 -40.74
C PRO A 819 10.70 -11.27 -39.49
N HIS A 820 10.96 -10.57 -38.38
CA HIS A 820 10.18 -10.72 -37.16
C HIS A 820 8.71 -10.32 -37.32
N VAL A 821 8.41 -9.26 -38.08
CA VAL A 821 7.03 -8.85 -38.38
C VAL A 821 6.34 -9.89 -39.25
N ILE A 822 7.07 -10.51 -40.19
CA ILE A 822 6.55 -11.61 -41.01
C ILE A 822 6.18 -12.80 -40.12
N ASP A 823 7.10 -13.26 -39.27
CA ASP A 823 6.88 -14.38 -38.35
C ASP A 823 5.70 -14.12 -37.39
N GLN A 824 5.55 -12.88 -36.90
CA GLN A 824 4.44 -12.47 -36.06
C GLN A 824 3.09 -12.58 -36.80
N ASN A 825 2.99 -12.05 -38.02
CA ASN A 825 1.77 -12.13 -38.82
C ASN A 825 1.41 -13.59 -39.15
N GLU A 826 2.41 -14.42 -39.50
CA GLU A 826 2.20 -15.86 -39.72
C GLU A 826 1.70 -16.58 -38.46
N GLY A 827 2.25 -16.23 -37.29
CA GLY A 827 1.79 -16.73 -36.00
C GLY A 827 0.33 -16.37 -35.70
N PHE A 828 -0.06 -15.13 -35.99
CA PHE A 828 -1.46 -14.69 -35.86
C PHE A 828 -2.38 -15.41 -36.83
N GLU A 829 -1.99 -15.56 -38.10
CA GLU A 829 -2.78 -16.28 -39.11
C GLU A 829 -3.02 -17.73 -38.70
N TYR A 830 -1.99 -18.42 -38.18
CA TYR A 830 -2.12 -19.76 -37.64
C TYR A 830 -3.10 -19.81 -36.45
N ALA A 831 -2.93 -18.93 -35.47
CA ALA A 831 -3.79 -18.86 -34.28
C ALA A 831 -5.25 -18.56 -34.64
N LEU A 832 -5.47 -17.61 -35.55
CA LEU A 832 -6.79 -17.22 -36.04
C LEU A 832 -7.47 -18.34 -36.84
N THR A 833 -6.71 -19.10 -37.63
CA THR A 833 -7.24 -20.27 -38.36
C THR A 833 -7.63 -21.41 -37.41
N ALA A 834 -6.89 -21.59 -36.31
CA ALA A 834 -7.17 -22.62 -35.31
C ALA A 834 -8.32 -22.24 -34.37
N ALA A 835 -8.52 -20.94 -34.12
CA ALA A 835 -9.43 -20.39 -33.11
C ALA A 835 -10.86 -21.00 -33.12
N PRO A 836 -11.58 -21.08 -34.25
CA PRO A 836 -12.95 -21.65 -34.27
C PRO A 836 -12.98 -23.12 -33.85
N ASN A 837 -11.98 -23.90 -34.28
CA ASN A 837 -11.88 -25.32 -33.92
C ASN A 837 -11.57 -25.51 -32.43
N VAL A 838 -10.66 -24.69 -31.88
CA VAL A 838 -10.32 -24.72 -30.45
C VAL A 838 -11.54 -24.33 -29.61
N LEU A 839 -12.24 -23.25 -29.97
CA LEU A 839 -13.50 -22.86 -29.32
C LEU A 839 -14.50 -24.01 -29.31
N TYR A 840 -14.74 -24.64 -30.46
CA TYR A 840 -15.70 -25.74 -30.56
C TYR A 840 -15.27 -26.98 -29.76
N GLN A 841 -13.98 -27.28 -29.70
CA GLN A 841 -13.45 -28.36 -28.85
C GLN A 841 -13.62 -28.06 -27.36
N ARG A 842 -13.30 -26.84 -26.91
CA ARG A 842 -13.49 -26.41 -25.51
C ARG A 842 -14.97 -26.44 -25.13
N TYR A 843 -15.85 -26.00 -26.04
CA TYR A 843 -17.28 -26.13 -25.88
C TYR A 843 -17.72 -27.59 -25.73
N LYS A 844 -17.24 -28.51 -26.57
CA LYS A 844 -17.56 -29.94 -26.43
C LYS A 844 -17.06 -30.55 -25.11
N GLN A 845 -15.89 -30.13 -24.62
CA GLN A 845 -15.28 -30.68 -23.42
C GLN A 845 -15.89 -30.13 -22.13
N TYR A 846 -16.18 -28.83 -22.09
CA TYR A 846 -16.51 -28.11 -20.85
C TYR A 846 -17.83 -27.33 -20.94
N GLY A 847 -18.57 -27.48 -22.03
CA GLY A 847 -19.81 -26.73 -22.28
C GLY A 847 -19.57 -25.22 -22.27
N GLN A 848 -20.46 -24.51 -21.56
CA GLN A 848 -20.47 -23.05 -21.50
C GLN A 848 -19.25 -22.46 -20.77
N LEU A 849 -18.70 -23.18 -19.79
CA LEU A 849 -17.48 -22.76 -19.09
C LEU A 849 -16.26 -22.82 -20.02
N GLY A 850 -16.24 -23.77 -20.96
CA GLY A 850 -15.20 -23.85 -21.99
C GLY A 850 -15.22 -22.65 -22.93
N VAL A 851 -16.41 -22.18 -23.30
CA VAL A 851 -16.57 -20.96 -24.11
C VAL A 851 -16.09 -19.73 -23.34
N LEU A 852 -16.42 -19.61 -22.05
CA LEU A 852 -16.02 -18.47 -21.23
C LEU A 852 -14.50 -18.40 -21.01
N GLY A 853 -13.86 -19.52 -20.71
CA GLY A 853 -12.40 -19.60 -20.59
C GLY A 853 -11.68 -19.34 -21.92
N TRP A 854 -12.25 -19.80 -23.04
CA TRP A 854 -11.70 -19.49 -24.36
C TRP A 854 -11.84 -17.98 -24.70
N CYS A 855 -12.92 -17.32 -24.28
CA CYS A 855 -13.09 -15.88 -24.53
C CYS A 855 -12.02 -15.02 -23.85
N SER A 856 -11.46 -15.43 -22.70
CA SER A 856 -10.34 -14.71 -22.09
C SER A 856 -9.05 -14.87 -22.90
N GLU A 857 -8.72 -16.08 -23.36
CA GLU A 857 -7.57 -16.33 -24.24
C GLU A 857 -7.71 -15.56 -25.57
N PHE A 858 -8.92 -15.53 -26.13
CA PHE A 858 -9.21 -14.79 -27.36
C PHE A 858 -9.10 -13.27 -27.16
N SER A 859 -9.42 -12.74 -25.98
CA SER A 859 -9.24 -11.31 -25.68
C SER A 859 -7.76 -10.91 -25.72
N GLU A 860 -6.85 -11.73 -25.20
CA GLU A 860 -5.39 -11.49 -25.26
C GLU A 860 -4.87 -11.51 -26.71
N LEU A 861 -5.40 -12.42 -27.54
CA LEU A 861 -5.11 -12.45 -28.97
C LEU A 861 -5.58 -11.16 -29.67
N ILE A 862 -6.76 -10.63 -29.32
CA ILE A 862 -7.29 -9.37 -29.85
C ILE A 862 -6.38 -8.20 -29.49
N ASP A 863 -5.93 -8.12 -28.24
CA ASP A 863 -5.07 -7.02 -27.79
C ASP A 863 -3.70 -7.06 -28.48
N SER A 864 -3.14 -8.25 -28.66
CA SER A 864 -1.89 -8.44 -29.42
C SER A 864 -2.04 -8.07 -30.91
N LEU A 865 -3.17 -8.40 -31.53
CA LEU A 865 -3.50 -7.98 -32.90
C LEU A 865 -3.66 -6.46 -33.00
N LYS A 866 -4.20 -5.81 -31.97
CA LYS A 866 -4.34 -4.35 -31.93
C LYS A 866 -3.00 -3.66 -31.93
N ASP A 867 -2.10 -4.11 -31.07
CA ASP A 867 -0.75 -3.54 -30.99
C ASP A 867 0.00 -3.68 -32.32
N LEU A 868 -0.13 -4.83 -33.00
CA LEU A 868 0.43 -5.05 -34.33
C LEU A 868 -0.16 -4.09 -35.37
N GLY A 869 -1.49 -3.89 -35.36
CA GLY A 869 -2.18 -3.01 -36.29
C GLY A 869 -1.89 -1.53 -36.06
N ILE A 870 -1.84 -1.09 -34.79
CA ILE A 870 -1.50 0.30 -34.41
C ILE A 870 -0.05 0.61 -34.80
N SER A 871 0.85 -0.38 -34.73
CA SER A 871 2.24 -0.25 -35.16
C SER A 871 2.40 -0.17 -36.70
N GLY A 872 1.31 -0.33 -37.47
CA GLY A 872 1.36 -0.36 -38.94
C GLY A 872 1.98 -1.64 -39.52
N ASN A 873 2.15 -2.67 -38.70
CA ASN A 873 2.85 -3.91 -39.06
C ASN A 873 1.90 -5.07 -39.42
N MET A 874 0.58 -4.85 -39.40
CA MET A 874 -0.42 -5.88 -39.73
C MET A 874 -0.56 -6.06 -41.24
N PHE A 875 -0.44 -7.30 -41.71
CA PHE A 875 -0.64 -7.64 -43.11
C PHE A 875 -2.12 -7.69 -43.48
N VAL A 876 -2.41 -7.40 -44.76
CA VAL A 876 -3.79 -7.48 -45.30
C VAL A 876 -4.32 -8.91 -45.19
N THR A 877 -3.46 -9.91 -45.36
CA THR A 877 -3.81 -11.34 -45.19
C THR A 877 -4.24 -11.63 -43.76
N THR A 878 -3.49 -11.15 -42.77
CA THR A 878 -3.79 -11.34 -41.35
C THR A 878 -5.09 -10.63 -40.96
N ARG A 879 -5.31 -9.39 -41.43
CA ARG A 879 -6.59 -8.67 -41.24
C ARG A 879 -7.77 -9.43 -41.86
N THR A 880 -7.60 -9.95 -43.07
CA THR A 880 -8.64 -10.71 -43.79
C THR A 880 -8.95 -12.03 -43.07
N GLN A 881 -7.92 -12.75 -42.62
CA GLN A 881 -8.06 -13.98 -41.87
C GLN A 881 -8.76 -13.73 -40.53
N ALA A 882 -8.45 -12.62 -39.84
CA ALA A 882 -9.11 -12.26 -38.59
C ALA A 882 -10.61 -11.98 -38.77
N LEU A 883 -10.99 -11.25 -39.83
CA LEU A 883 -12.40 -11.03 -40.18
C LEU A 883 -13.13 -12.34 -40.52
N LYS A 884 -12.48 -13.21 -41.29
CA LYS A 884 -12.99 -14.55 -41.62
C LYS A 884 -13.19 -15.41 -40.37
N THR A 885 -12.23 -15.42 -39.45
CA THR A 885 -12.33 -16.12 -38.17
C THR A 885 -13.51 -15.60 -37.34
N CYS A 886 -13.78 -14.28 -37.33
CA CYS A 886 -14.97 -13.73 -36.68
C CYS A 886 -16.27 -14.26 -37.27
N GLU A 887 -16.36 -14.38 -38.60
CA GLU A 887 -17.53 -14.96 -39.29
C GLU A 887 -17.69 -16.46 -38.94
N GLU A 888 -16.60 -17.23 -38.97
CA GLU A 888 -16.60 -18.66 -38.64
C GLU A 888 -17.04 -18.91 -37.19
N ILE A 889 -16.56 -18.11 -36.22
CA ILE A 889 -16.97 -18.19 -34.81
C ILE A 889 -18.48 -18.00 -34.65
N LEU A 890 -19.07 -17.01 -35.34
CA LEU A 890 -20.51 -16.73 -35.25
C LEU A 890 -21.37 -17.80 -35.93
N GLN A 891 -20.82 -18.54 -36.90
CA GLN A 891 -21.50 -19.64 -37.58
C GLN A 891 -21.46 -20.97 -36.79
N LEU A 892 -20.67 -21.07 -35.71
CA LEU A 892 -20.58 -22.28 -34.90
C LEU A 892 -21.91 -22.57 -34.20
N LYS A 893 -22.49 -23.73 -34.49
CA LYS A 893 -23.70 -24.22 -33.82
C LYS A 893 -23.37 -24.74 -32.42
N MET A 894 -23.53 -23.88 -31.42
CA MET A 894 -23.36 -24.21 -29.99
C MET A 894 -24.71 -24.27 -29.27
N GLU A 895 -25.54 -25.24 -29.66
CA GLU A 895 -26.96 -25.35 -29.26
C GLU A 895 -27.20 -25.48 -27.74
N ASP A 896 -26.22 -25.93 -26.96
CA ASP A 896 -26.33 -26.13 -25.51
C ASP A 896 -25.89 -24.91 -24.67
N VAL A 897 -25.51 -23.78 -25.31
CA VAL A 897 -25.17 -22.54 -24.59
C VAL A 897 -26.45 -21.81 -24.19
N LYS A 898 -27.08 -22.28 -23.11
CA LYS A 898 -28.29 -21.72 -22.52
C LYS A 898 -28.06 -20.40 -21.76
N MET A 899 -26.84 -20.13 -21.29
CA MET A 899 -26.55 -18.91 -20.54
C MET A 899 -26.25 -17.75 -21.49
N GLN A 900 -27.22 -16.85 -21.63
CA GLN A 900 -27.15 -15.71 -22.55
C GLN A 900 -25.98 -14.77 -22.27
N LEU A 901 -25.55 -14.66 -21.01
CA LEU A 901 -24.37 -13.88 -20.65
C LEU A 901 -23.11 -14.36 -21.38
N VAL A 902 -22.96 -15.67 -21.59
CA VAL A 902 -21.79 -16.25 -22.29
C VAL A 902 -21.84 -15.90 -23.78
N ILE A 903 -23.03 -15.96 -24.40
CA ILE A 903 -23.22 -15.56 -25.80
C ILE A 903 -22.96 -14.06 -25.98
N MET A 904 -23.48 -13.22 -25.07
CA MET A 904 -23.23 -11.78 -25.08
C MET A 904 -21.74 -11.47 -24.94
N PHE A 905 -21.03 -12.18 -24.05
CA PHE A 905 -19.60 -11.98 -23.88
C PHE A 905 -18.81 -12.39 -25.12
N LEU A 906 -19.08 -13.56 -25.70
CA LEU A 906 -18.47 -14.00 -26.96
C LEU A 906 -18.72 -12.99 -28.09
N ASN A 907 -19.97 -12.57 -28.27
CA ASN A 907 -20.34 -11.56 -29.27
C ASN A 907 -19.61 -10.23 -29.03
N SER A 908 -19.43 -9.83 -27.77
CA SER A 908 -18.71 -8.60 -27.43
C SER A 908 -17.23 -8.66 -27.83
N GLN A 909 -16.57 -9.81 -27.68
CA GLN A 909 -15.18 -10.00 -28.13
C GLN A 909 -15.08 -9.97 -29.65
N VAL A 910 -15.99 -10.66 -30.36
CA VAL A 910 -16.05 -10.63 -31.83
C VAL A 910 -16.33 -9.22 -32.35
N ALA A 911 -17.25 -8.49 -31.72
CA ALA A 911 -17.54 -7.09 -32.07
C ALA A 911 -16.36 -6.15 -31.80
N ARG A 912 -15.64 -6.36 -30.68
CA ARG A 912 -14.42 -5.61 -30.32
C ARG A 912 -13.34 -5.78 -31.39
N LEU A 913 -13.13 -7.01 -31.89
CA LEU A 913 -12.18 -7.29 -32.95
C LEU A 913 -12.62 -6.70 -34.30
N ARG A 914 -13.88 -6.94 -34.71
CA ARG A 914 -14.41 -6.41 -35.99
C ARG A 914 -14.36 -4.89 -36.08
N ARG A 915 -14.72 -4.16 -35.00
CA ARG A 915 -14.63 -2.69 -34.97
C ARG A 915 -13.20 -2.17 -35.11
N PHE A 916 -12.23 -2.90 -34.57
CA PHE A 916 -10.83 -2.55 -34.75
C PHE A 916 -10.36 -2.81 -36.19
N LEU A 917 -10.73 -3.95 -36.75
CA LEU A 917 -10.33 -4.34 -38.10
C LEU A 917 -11.08 -3.58 -39.19
N ASP A 918 -12.31 -3.11 -38.97
CA ASP A 918 -13.12 -2.41 -39.96
C ASP A 918 -14.12 -1.48 -39.24
N ALA A 919 -13.66 -0.27 -38.94
CA ALA A 919 -14.43 0.70 -38.15
C ALA A 919 -15.64 1.28 -38.91
N GLU A 920 -15.62 1.28 -40.24
CA GLU A 920 -16.67 1.85 -41.08
C GLU A 920 -17.82 0.87 -41.32
N ARG A 921 -17.54 -0.43 -41.31
CA ARG A 921 -18.55 -1.47 -41.56
C ARG A 921 -19.39 -1.75 -40.31
N THR A 922 -20.69 -1.56 -40.43
CA THR A 922 -21.67 -2.01 -39.43
C THR A 922 -22.03 -3.47 -39.66
N TRP A 923 -21.95 -4.29 -38.62
CA TRP A 923 -22.24 -5.73 -38.64
C TRP A 923 -23.57 -6.03 -37.97
N SER A 924 -24.43 -6.81 -38.62
CA SER A 924 -25.79 -7.16 -38.14
C SER A 924 -26.04 -8.66 -38.04
N ASP A 925 -24.99 -9.47 -38.15
CA ASP A 925 -24.99 -10.94 -38.13
C ASP A 925 -24.76 -11.53 -36.73
N TYR A 926 -24.81 -10.70 -35.68
CA TYR A 926 -24.72 -11.18 -34.30
C TYR A 926 -26.00 -11.93 -33.91
N PRO A 927 -25.90 -13.07 -33.20
CA PRO A 927 -27.08 -13.81 -32.77
C PRO A 927 -27.90 -13.00 -31.76
N ASP A 928 -29.22 -12.91 -31.99
CA ASP A 928 -30.15 -12.17 -31.15
C ASP A 928 -30.29 -12.81 -29.75
N PRO A 929 -29.98 -12.10 -28.66
CA PRO A 929 -30.16 -12.62 -27.32
C PRO A 929 -31.67 -12.76 -27.02
N HIS A 930 -32.16 -14.01 -26.98
CA HIS A 930 -33.56 -14.31 -26.69
C HIS A 930 -33.89 -14.17 -25.18
N PHE A 931 -33.80 -12.98 -24.60
CA PHE A 931 -34.17 -12.79 -23.19
C PHE A 931 -35.61 -13.29 -22.96
N PRO A 932 -35.87 -14.18 -21.97
CA PRO A 932 -37.22 -14.54 -21.60
C PRO A 932 -37.88 -13.32 -20.95
N LEU A 933 -38.52 -12.49 -21.77
CA LEU A 933 -39.11 -11.21 -21.35
C LEU A 933 -40.53 -11.35 -20.78
N GLU A 934 -41.03 -12.56 -20.52
CA GLU A 934 -42.37 -12.75 -19.96
C GLU A 934 -42.35 -13.52 -18.64
N PRO A 935 -42.77 -12.90 -17.51
CA PRO A 935 -43.21 -13.64 -16.35
C PRO A 935 -44.54 -14.33 -16.69
N LYS A 936 -44.59 -15.67 -16.64
CA LYS A 936 -45.86 -16.42 -16.60
C LYS A 936 -46.53 -16.31 -15.23
#